data_AF-A0A9Q0F2X9-F1
#
_entry.id   AF-A0A9Q0F2X9-F1
#
_cell.length_a   1.000
_cell.length_b   1.000
_cell.length_c   1.000
_cell.angle_alpha   90.00
_cell.angle_beta   90.00
_cell.angle_gamma   90.00
#
_symmetry.space_group_name_H-M   'P 1'
#
loop_
_entity.id
_entity.type
_entity.pdbx_description
1 polymer ?
#
loop_
_entity_poly.entity_id
_entity_poly.type
_entity_poly.pdbx_seq_one_letter_code
_entity_poly.pdbx_strand_id
1 'polypeptide(L)'
;MEMHHHPSPLRTNINSKWFDLLAPNIHGGNIKIGLVNVDDNIREAYTHMPGLEAVNVDFRNVSRDLKWDDFFPEWIDEDEKWGPPSCPEMPMPRLEEYGGLNVIVAGVPCGARGTENKGIRDVFRLQVNLVVANLVVANGDQMVYVVFVGSCGPMQEIFRCEDLLTHVGDYWVYKPNLWKLKEKYSQSSPAVLELGHSSRHKRVAYATVLHSSEAYVCGAIALAQSILQSNSTHDLVLLHDSSLSPKSLRGLRDAGWKTRQIQPIRSPFAKKGSYNEWNYSKLRIWQLTDYDKVIFIDADLIVLKNIDKFFNYPQLSAAPNDQVIFNSGIMVIEPSTCMFEDLRSKRHKLASYNGGDQGYLNEVFTWWHRLPSRLNYLKIFERQKNKQHNIREDIYAIHFLGLKPWACYKDYDCNWDMVDRHIFASDSAHKKWWQVHDAMPKKLQQYCALTEKMDGRIKKWRGRAKDANLPNGHWKIKVRDPRQYHFVEGMYMSKNMASNKPSGSWQKLFLVFLTFISISLIIIALSLRPNFHLSDHKSLRLLNNPSTNNLSDSGLFDLSALKFGGGTSIKIGLVNLENHDIGRAYALMHGVEVVNVDFTQVSKKLKWEDFFPQWIDEDKKKGSPSCPEIPMPRMEDYGGLSVILARVPCGARNHTEKEGVRDVLRLQVNLVVANLVVANGDRVAYVVFMGSCGPMQEIFRCEDLEIIGCTSLTCGNSNKRCLCLLGNYSQSAPRLQDHNSHPKRVAYATVLHSSEVYVCGAIALAQSIRQTNSTHDLVLLHDSSLGAKSLQGLQAAGWKSRLIQRIRSPFSVNGSYNEWNYSKLRIWQLTDYDKVLFIDADLIVLKNVDKFFNYPQLSAAPNNRVIFNSGVMVIEPSTCMFKDLMSKRYKLVSYNAGDQGFLNEVFTWWHRLPWRLNYLKFFENPGKNKEHYIMDGLYTIHFLGWKPWMCYRDYDCNWDMVDRQIFASDSAHKKWWQVYDAMPKEMQQYCALTKDMDARLNKWRKRAKEVNLPDGHWKIKVKDPRQNHIVE
;
A
#
# COMPACT_ATOMS: atom_id res chain seq x y z
N MET A 1 53.07 5.05 57.18
CA MET A 1 51.93 5.89 57.58
C MET A 1 51.42 6.55 56.31
N GLU A 2 50.53 5.87 55.60
CA GLU A 2 50.01 6.32 54.31
C GLU A 2 48.48 6.37 54.40
N MET A 3 47.88 7.37 53.72
CA MET A 3 46.50 7.73 53.97
C MET A 3 45.54 7.00 53.03
N HIS A 4 44.61 6.23 53.59
CA HIS A 4 43.47 5.71 52.84
C HIS A 4 42.51 6.85 52.46
N HIS A 5 42.51 7.25 51.19
CA HIS A 5 41.39 8.03 50.63
C HIS A 5 40.23 7.09 50.27
N HIS A 6 39.14 7.17 51.03
CA HIS A 6 37.87 6.59 50.63
C HIS A 6 37.26 7.37 49.45
N PRO A 7 36.90 6.74 48.33
CA PRO A 7 35.97 7.34 47.38
C PRO A 7 34.57 7.36 48.01
N SER A 8 33.84 8.46 47.83
CA SER A 8 32.46 8.62 48.34
C SER A 8 31.43 7.90 47.45
N PRO A 9 30.30 7.42 48.00
CA PRO A 9 29.28 6.75 47.21
C PRO A 9 28.57 7.71 46.24
N LEU A 10 28.62 7.39 44.95
CA LEU A 10 27.95 8.14 43.89
C LEU A 10 26.43 7.89 43.93
N ARG A 11 25.68 8.79 44.58
CA ARG A 11 24.21 8.88 44.41
C ARG A 11 23.88 9.41 43.02
N THR A 12 23.48 8.54 42.11
CA THR A 12 22.84 8.92 40.84
C THR A 12 21.42 9.44 41.09
N ASN A 13 21.06 10.55 40.45
CA ASN A 13 19.87 11.34 40.82
C ASN A 13 18.71 11.09 39.85
N ILE A 14 17.93 10.05 40.15
CA ILE A 14 16.89 9.47 39.29
C ILE A 14 15.58 10.25 39.49
N ASN A 15 15.57 11.47 38.95
CA ASN A 15 14.50 12.45 39.08
C ASN A 15 13.29 12.11 38.19
N SER A 16 12.64 11.00 38.54
CA SER A 16 11.72 10.15 37.77
C SER A 16 10.41 10.81 37.35
N LYS A 17 10.54 11.94 36.66
CA LYS A 17 9.54 12.99 36.48
C LYS A 17 8.17 12.38 36.09
N TRP A 18 8.12 11.45 35.13
CA TRP A 18 6.91 10.72 34.65
C TRP A 18 5.98 10.17 35.72
N PHE A 19 6.54 9.79 36.87
CA PHE A 19 5.83 9.07 37.90
C PHE A 19 4.72 9.98 38.38
N ASP A 20 5.09 11.22 38.61
CA ASP A 20 4.22 12.33 38.88
C ASP A 20 3.23 12.61 37.73
N LEU A 21 3.49 12.31 36.43
CA LEU A 21 2.51 12.51 35.32
C LEU A 21 1.21 11.75 35.64
N LEU A 22 1.36 10.59 36.28
CA LEU A 22 0.37 9.53 36.19
C LEU A 22 0.02 8.93 37.55
N ALA A 23 0.86 9.07 38.57
CA ALA A 23 0.54 8.67 39.94
C ALA A 23 -0.69 9.42 40.50
N PRO A 24 -0.89 10.74 40.27
CA PRO A 24 -2.12 11.42 40.68
C PRO A 24 -3.37 11.04 39.87
N ASN A 25 -3.19 10.33 38.75
CA ASN A 25 -4.28 9.87 37.88
C ASN A 25 -4.68 8.40 38.13
N ILE A 26 -4.13 7.76 39.18
CA ILE A 26 -4.31 6.35 39.52
C ILE A 26 -4.63 6.25 41.01
N HIS A 27 -5.64 5.44 41.35
CA HIS A 27 -6.28 5.51 42.66
C HIS A 27 -6.24 4.16 43.39
N GLY A 28 -5.41 4.09 44.43
CA GLY A 28 -5.32 2.96 45.37
C GLY A 28 -4.05 2.12 45.24
N GLY A 29 -3.45 1.77 46.39
CA GLY A 29 -2.34 0.82 46.50
C GLY A 29 -0.97 1.33 46.03
N ASN A 30 0.01 0.43 46.07
CA ASN A 30 1.29 0.63 45.38
C ASN A 30 1.06 0.63 43.87
N ILE A 31 1.78 1.49 43.15
CA ILE A 31 1.72 1.53 41.69
C ILE A 31 2.46 0.31 41.14
N LYS A 32 1.74 -0.59 40.45
CA LYS A 32 2.31 -1.85 39.95
C LYS A 32 2.76 -1.71 38.50
N ILE A 33 4.03 -2.03 38.24
CA ILE A 33 4.74 -1.66 37.02
C ILE A 33 5.40 -2.88 36.36
N GLY A 34 4.87 -3.33 35.22
CA GLY A 34 5.45 -4.46 34.50
C GLY A 34 6.53 -3.99 33.53
N LEU A 35 7.78 -4.12 33.93
CA LEU A 35 8.95 -3.63 33.23
C LEU A 35 9.12 -4.37 31.88
N VAL A 36 9.09 -3.67 30.72
CA VAL A 36 9.34 -4.27 29.36
C VAL A 36 10.41 -3.50 28.51
N ASN A 37 11.32 -4.22 27.78
CA ASN A 37 12.54 -3.97 26.90
C ASN A 37 13.81 -3.06 27.15
N VAL A 38 14.79 -3.47 27.97
CA VAL A 38 15.57 -2.56 28.85
C VAL A 38 16.84 -3.04 29.65
N ASP A 39 17.56 -2.11 30.31
CA ASP A 39 18.88 -2.28 30.99
C ASP A 39 18.95 -1.86 32.48
N ASP A 40 19.90 -2.51 33.16
CA ASP A 40 20.02 -2.67 34.61
C ASP A 40 20.01 -1.39 35.43
N ASN A 41 20.59 -0.29 34.91
CA ASN A 41 20.70 0.98 35.66
C ASN A 41 19.34 1.53 36.10
N ILE A 42 18.28 1.13 35.40
CA ILE A 42 16.92 1.61 35.63
C ILE A 42 16.04 0.53 36.28
N ARG A 43 16.41 -0.75 36.20
CA ARG A 43 15.82 -1.78 37.09
C ARG A 43 16.08 -1.41 38.52
N GLU A 44 17.35 -1.11 38.80
CA GLU A 44 17.82 -0.69 40.11
C GLU A 44 17.14 0.64 40.51
N ALA A 45 16.91 1.54 39.56
CA ALA A 45 16.17 2.79 39.81
C ALA A 45 14.75 2.57 40.35
N TYR A 46 13.97 1.67 39.75
CA TYR A 46 12.57 1.47 40.14
C TYR A 46 12.35 0.43 41.23
N THR A 47 13.19 -0.60 41.27
CA THR A 47 13.12 -1.63 42.33
C THR A 47 13.42 -1.03 43.71
N HIS A 48 14.12 0.11 43.77
CA HIS A 48 14.38 0.87 45.00
C HIS A 48 13.45 2.10 45.19
N MET A 49 12.41 2.28 44.37
CA MET A 49 11.55 3.48 44.42
C MET A 49 10.36 3.29 45.37
N PRO A 50 10.14 4.17 46.39
CA PRO A 50 9.05 3.99 47.35
C PRO A 50 7.64 4.07 46.73
N GLY A 51 6.72 3.22 47.19
CA GLY A 51 5.32 3.18 46.74
C GLY A 51 5.10 2.49 45.38
N LEU A 52 6.10 1.74 44.91
CA LEU A 52 6.23 1.28 43.54
C LEU A 52 6.55 -0.23 43.51
N GLU A 53 5.70 -1.03 42.88
CA GLU A 53 5.89 -2.48 42.73
C GLU A 53 6.40 -2.78 41.32
N ALA A 54 7.73 -2.93 41.20
CA ALA A 54 8.43 -3.28 39.97
C ALA A 54 8.35 -4.79 39.69
N VAL A 55 7.84 -5.18 38.52
CA VAL A 55 7.69 -6.58 38.09
C VAL A 55 8.48 -6.86 36.82
N ASN A 56 9.29 -7.91 36.88
CA ASN A 56 10.12 -8.43 35.80
C ASN A 56 9.19 -9.14 34.76
N VAL A 57 8.93 -8.57 33.56
CA VAL A 57 8.07 -9.16 32.48
C VAL A 57 8.86 -10.03 31.48
N ASP A 58 9.30 -11.17 31.96
CA ASP A 58 10.11 -12.17 31.26
C ASP A 58 9.37 -12.86 30.09
N PHE A 59 10.12 -13.17 29.05
CA PHE A 59 9.69 -13.73 27.76
C PHE A 59 10.96 -13.99 26.92
N ARG A 60 10.85 -14.65 25.76
CA ARG A 60 12.04 -14.90 24.93
C ARG A 60 12.07 -14.06 23.66
N ASN A 61 13.01 -13.15 23.60
CA ASN A 61 13.97 -13.04 22.50
C ASN A 61 13.66 -13.87 21.21
N VAL A 62 12.75 -13.40 20.34
CA VAL A 62 12.52 -13.92 18.98
C VAL A 62 13.81 -13.91 18.13
N SER A 63 13.87 -14.62 17.01
CA SER A 63 15.15 -15.14 16.50
C SER A 63 16.10 -14.24 15.65
N ARG A 64 17.44 -14.51 15.65
CA ARG A 64 18.69 -13.86 15.04
C ARG A 64 19.04 -14.38 13.65
N ASP A 65 18.98 -15.70 13.45
CA ASP A 65 18.65 -16.32 12.15
C ASP A 65 16.99 -16.35 12.07
N LEU A 66 15.36 -15.14 10.87
CA LEU A 66 13.92 -14.68 10.73
C LEU A 66 14.16 -13.23 10.33
N LYS A 67 13.73 -12.80 9.15
CA LYS A 67 13.96 -11.40 8.76
C LYS A 67 12.70 -10.57 8.92
N TRP A 68 12.68 -9.24 8.83
CA TRP A 68 11.46 -8.59 8.34
C TRP A 68 11.26 -9.07 6.88
N ASP A 69 12.08 -10.00 6.33
CA ASP A 69 11.74 -11.04 5.34
C ASP A 69 11.23 -12.49 5.80
N ASP A 70 11.16 -13.02 7.04
CA ASP A 70 10.55 -14.39 7.31
C ASP A 70 9.00 -14.69 7.46
N PHE A 71 8.16 -13.92 8.21
CA PHE A 71 6.68 -13.99 8.39
C PHE A 71 5.65 -13.10 7.60
N PHE A 72 5.90 -12.32 6.54
CA PHE A 72 4.89 -11.60 5.72
C PHE A 72 4.46 -12.29 4.46
N PRO A 73 3.24 -12.74 4.35
CA PRO A 73 3.07 -13.88 3.48
C PRO A 73 3.43 -13.64 2.03
N GLU A 74 4.12 -14.56 1.34
CA GLU A 74 4.57 -14.38 -0.04
C GLU A 74 3.41 -14.12 -1.02
N TRP A 75 2.18 -13.90 -0.60
CA TRP A 75 0.99 -13.54 -1.35
C TRP A 75 0.09 -13.01 -0.20
N ILE A 76 -1.22 -12.98 -0.28
CA ILE A 76 -1.99 -13.44 0.87
C ILE A 76 -2.61 -14.75 0.28
N ASP A 77 -3.79 -15.23 0.61
CA ASP A 77 -4.55 -16.25 -0.12
C ASP A 77 -6.00 -15.81 -0.37
N GLU A 78 -6.29 -15.19 -1.51
CA GLU A 78 -7.40 -14.23 -1.67
C GLU A 78 -8.80 -14.70 -1.63
N ASP A 79 -9.20 -15.70 -2.42
CA ASP A 79 -8.66 -17.00 -2.75
C ASP A 79 -8.94 -17.92 -1.61
N GLU A 80 -8.48 -17.62 -0.41
CA GLU A 80 -8.61 -18.39 0.82
C GLU A 80 -8.84 -19.85 0.46
N LYS A 81 -7.76 -20.37 -0.09
CA LYS A 81 -7.58 -21.56 -0.88
C LYS A 81 -6.32 -22.21 -0.32
N TRP A 82 -5.08 -21.75 -0.57
CA TRP A 82 -3.91 -22.56 -0.19
C TRP A 82 -3.79 -22.75 1.41
N GLY A 83 -4.35 -21.91 2.32
CA GLY A 83 -4.78 -22.16 3.76
C GLY A 83 -4.05 -21.64 5.09
N PRO A 84 -4.68 -20.90 6.05
CA PRO A 84 -3.82 -19.76 7.27
C PRO A 84 -2.34 -19.94 7.61
N PRO A 85 -1.68 -18.81 7.86
CA PRO A 85 -0.31 -18.72 7.49
C PRO A 85 0.59 -19.04 8.67
N SER A 86 1.55 -19.90 8.42
CA SER A 86 2.67 -20.18 9.31
C SER A 86 3.52 -18.92 9.42
N CYS A 87 3.07 -18.02 10.28
CA CYS A 87 3.93 -17.08 10.97
C CYS A 87 5.11 -17.89 11.46
N PRO A 88 6.35 -17.45 11.25
CA PRO A 88 7.27 -17.76 12.31
C PRO A 88 6.80 -17.19 13.65
N GLU A 89 6.89 -18.03 14.67
CA GLU A 89 6.35 -17.71 15.96
C GLU A 89 7.20 -16.63 16.62
N MET A 90 6.51 -15.59 17.08
CA MET A 90 7.07 -14.54 17.87
C MET A 90 6.75 -14.87 19.33
N PRO A 91 7.73 -15.22 20.17
CA PRO A 91 7.43 -15.53 21.56
C PRO A 91 6.89 -14.29 22.28
N MET A 92 6.07 -14.51 23.30
CA MET A 92 5.39 -13.46 24.05
C MET A 92 5.53 -13.81 25.54
N PRO A 93 5.33 -12.85 26.47
CA PRO A 93 5.30 -13.16 27.89
C PRO A 93 4.12 -14.09 28.14
N ARG A 94 4.14 -14.81 29.26
CA ARG A 94 2.92 -15.45 29.76
C ARG A 94 2.09 -14.37 30.41
N LEU A 95 1.07 -13.93 29.68
CA LEU A 95 0.27 -12.74 29.99
C LEU A 95 -0.44 -12.89 31.35
N GLU A 96 -0.72 -14.13 31.71
CA GLU A 96 -1.31 -14.58 32.96
C GLU A 96 -0.40 -14.31 34.18
N GLU A 97 0.92 -14.28 33.99
CA GLU A 97 1.90 -14.02 35.06
C GLU A 97 2.00 -12.51 35.40
N TYR A 98 1.36 -11.64 34.59
CA TYR A 98 1.53 -10.18 34.60
C TYR A 98 0.20 -9.41 34.78
N GLY A 99 -0.68 -9.93 35.63
CA GLY A 99 -1.93 -9.28 36.03
C GLY A 99 -1.78 -8.16 37.08
N GLY A 100 -2.77 -7.26 37.11
CA GLY A 100 -2.92 -6.15 38.06
C GLY A 100 -2.10 -4.89 37.74
N LEU A 101 -1.39 -4.84 36.62
CA LEU A 101 -0.43 -3.78 36.33
C LEU A 101 -1.10 -2.49 35.83
N ASN A 102 -0.53 -1.33 36.17
CA ASN A 102 -1.00 -0.01 35.72
C ASN A 102 0.12 1.01 35.45
N VAL A 103 1.41 0.64 35.52
CA VAL A 103 2.39 0.92 34.44
C VAL A 103 2.67 -0.44 33.77
N ILE A 104 2.98 -0.53 32.48
CA ILE A 104 3.66 -1.70 31.87
C ILE A 104 4.52 -1.19 30.72
N VAL A 105 5.82 -1.46 30.63
CA VAL A 105 6.78 -0.44 30.15
C VAL A 105 7.59 -0.84 28.90
N ALA A 106 8.34 0.03 28.23
CA ALA A 106 9.22 -0.33 27.08
C ALA A 106 10.61 0.30 27.27
N GLY A 107 11.61 -0.22 26.60
CA GLY A 107 12.62 0.59 25.90
C GLY A 107 12.58 0.24 24.43
N VAL A 108 13.24 1.00 23.55
CA VAL A 108 13.09 0.72 22.12
C VAL A 108 14.38 0.84 21.26
N PRO A 109 14.97 -0.30 20.87
CA PRO A 109 16.25 -0.45 20.19
C PRO A 109 16.32 0.28 18.87
N CYS A 110 17.45 0.94 18.57
CA CYS A 110 17.73 1.46 17.24
C CYS A 110 19.26 1.31 16.87
N GLY A 111 19.76 1.65 15.66
CA GLY A 111 21.17 1.39 15.21
C GLY A 111 22.16 2.61 15.08
N ALA A 112 23.46 2.46 15.33
CA ALA A 112 24.32 3.60 15.72
C ALA A 112 24.79 4.54 14.58
N ARG A 113 25.35 5.72 14.94
CA ARG A 113 25.81 6.77 14.00
C ARG A 113 26.82 6.25 12.99
N GLY A 114 26.75 6.75 11.76
CA GLY A 114 27.67 6.43 10.67
C GLY A 114 27.32 5.15 9.89
N THR A 115 26.83 4.09 10.56
CA THR A 115 26.33 2.87 9.88
C THR A 115 24.87 2.97 9.50
N GLU A 116 24.42 4.16 9.10
CA GLU A 116 23.00 4.48 9.21
C GLU A 116 22.13 3.82 8.11
N ASN A 117 22.63 2.86 7.31
CA ASN A 117 21.80 1.89 6.55
C ASN A 117 20.70 1.23 7.41
N LYS A 118 21.06 0.95 8.65
CA LYS A 118 20.62 -0.19 9.46
C LYS A 118 19.59 0.21 10.52
N GLY A 119 18.30 0.33 10.16
CA GLY A 119 17.26 0.71 11.14
C GLY A 119 15.80 0.41 10.84
N ILE A 120 15.14 1.11 9.92
CA ILE A 120 13.67 1.28 9.99
C ILE A 120 12.77 0.12 9.43
N ARG A 121 13.30 -1.02 8.97
CA ARG A 121 12.64 -2.12 8.21
C ARG A 121 13.14 -3.53 8.62
N ASP A 122 12.86 -3.91 9.84
CA ASP A 122 13.62 -4.64 10.80
C ASP A 122 12.87 -5.53 11.79
N VAL A 123 13.48 -6.48 12.46
CA VAL A 123 12.91 -7.43 13.41
C VAL A 123 13.78 -7.45 14.72
N PHE A 124 14.11 -6.30 15.38
CA PHE A 124 14.05 -6.01 16.88
C PHE A 124 13.67 -4.52 17.37
N ARG A 125 12.56 -3.65 17.57
CA ARG A 125 11.06 -3.14 17.54
C ARG A 125 9.74 -3.67 16.72
N LEU A 126 9.18 -4.87 16.99
CA LEU A 126 7.98 -5.75 16.67
C LEU A 126 7.77 -6.89 17.74
N GLN A 127 8.53 -7.02 18.87
CA GLN A 127 8.39 -7.91 20.05
C GLN A 127 8.18 -7.25 21.50
N VAL A 128 8.06 -5.90 21.73
CA VAL A 128 7.39 -5.04 22.80
C VAL A 128 6.42 -3.85 22.32
N ASN A 129 5.17 -4.09 21.83
CA ASN A 129 4.29 -3.38 20.82
C ASN A 129 3.15 -4.12 19.96
N LEU A 130 3.02 -5.45 19.81
CA LEU A 130 1.88 -6.26 19.28
C LEU A 130 1.30 -7.29 20.30
N VAL A 131 1.54 -6.98 21.57
CA VAL A 131 1.19 -7.48 22.93
C VAL A 131 0.73 -6.30 23.98
N VAL A 132 -0.41 -5.49 23.78
CA VAL A 132 -1.50 -4.53 24.39
C VAL A 132 -2.95 -4.63 23.77
N ALA A 133 -3.36 -5.60 22.96
CA ALA A 133 -4.57 -6.39 23.28
C ALA A 133 -4.36 -6.95 24.71
N ASN A 134 -4.48 -8.24 25.01
CA ASN A 134 -4.53 -8.88 26.35
C ASN A 134 -3.42 -8.51 27.41
N LEU A 135 -3.26 -7.22 27.76
CA LEU A 135 -2.80 -6.45 28.95
C LEU A 135 -2.61 -4.90 28.73
N VAL A 136 -3.03 -4.25 27.61
CA VAL A 136 -4.10 -3.24 27.91
C VAL A 136 -5.18 -4.21 28.27
N VAL A 137 -5.70 -4.92 27.28
CA VAL A 137 -6.90 -5.72 27.28
C VAL A 137 -6.96 -6.92 28.23
N ALA A 138 -5.90 -7.34 28.91
CA ALA A 138 -5.98 -8.29 30.05
C ALA A 138 -5.58 -7.68 31.40
N ASN A 139 -5.05 -6.46 31.43
CA ASN A 139 -5.20 -5.55 32.55
C ASN A 139 -6.39 -4.59 32.25
N GLY A 140 -7.16 -4.82 31.17
CA GLY A 140 -7.89 -3.76 30.44
C GLY A 140 -9.29 -3.53 30.97
N ASP A 141 -9.59 -4.29 32.01
CA ASP A 141 -10.69 -4.12 32.93
C ASP A 141 -10.39 -2.97 33.91
N GLN A 142 -9.12 -2.57 34.09
CA GLN A 142 -8.73 -1.29 34.68
C GLN A 142 -8.23 -0.33 33.59
N MET A 143 -8.20 0.97 33.93
CA MET A 143 -7.42 1.96 33.19
C MET A 143 -5.94 1.69 33.43
N VAL A 144 -5.42 0.66 32.76
CA VAL A 144 -4.00 0.40 32.67
C VAL A 144 -3.35 1.67 32.17
N TYR A 145 -2.12 1.92 32.57
CA TYR A 145 -1.28 2.87 31.89
C TYR A 145 0.03 2.05 31.51
N VAL A 146 0.60 2.09 30.27
CA VAL A 146 1.84 1.44 29.70
C VAL A 146 3.20 2.12 30.08
N VAL A 147 4.30 2.14 29.27
CA VAL A 147 5.22 3.22 28.71
C VAL A 147 6.40 2.61 27.88
N PHE A 148 7.56 3.32 27.69
CA PHE A 148 8.63 3.18 26.67
C PHE A 148 9.92 4.12 26.82
N VAL A 149 11.06 3.92 26.08
CA VAL A 149 12.28 4.85 25.91
C VAL A 149 12.90 5.11 24.46
N GLY A 150 13.47 6.30 24.04
CA GLY A 150 14.52 6.44 22.94
C GLY A 150 14.79 7.69 21.96
N SER A 151 15.10 7.62 20.60
CA SER A 151 14.66 8.51 19.39
C SER A 151 13.84 8.33 17.92
N CYS A 152 12.97 7.50 17.18
CA CYS A 152 12.04 6.23 17.05
C CYS A 152 10.58 6.30 17.54
N GLY A 153 10.12 5.43 18.44
CA GLY A 153 8.68 5.22 18.54
C GLY A 153 8.23 3.85 19.00
N PRO A 154 6.94 3.54 18.78
CA PRO A 154 6.40 2.20 18.68
C PRO A 154 6.75 1.77 17.25
N MET A 155 5.77 1.39 16.45
CA MET A 155 5.55 2.21 15.27
C MET A 155 4.33 3.08 15.42
N GLN A 156 4.36 4.26 14.83
CA GLN A 156 3.30 5.21 15.11
C GLN A 156 1.98 4.78 14.47
N GLU A 157 1.88 3.59 13.88
CA GLU A 157 0.74 3.09 13.15
C GLU A 157 -0.27 2.29 13.99
N ILE A 158 0.12 1.72 15.15
CA ILE A 158 -0.83 1.41 16.25
C ILE A 158 -0.84 2.51 17.30
N PHE A 159 -0.20 3.66 17.10
CA PHE A 159 -0.30 4.71 18.10
C PHE A 159 -0.37 6.10 17.45
N ARG A 160 -1.56 6.72 17.42
CA ARG A 160 -1.87 7.90 16.58
C ARG A 160 -1.33 9.20 17.18
N CYS A 161 -0.99 10.21 16.37
CA CYS A 161 -1.13 11.61 16.86
C CYS A 161 -2.54 12.06 17.26
N GLU A 162 -3.62 11.34 16.92
CA GLU A 162 -4.91 11.56 17.57
C GLU A 162 -4.82 11.04 18.98
N ASP A 163 -3.92 10.12 19.31
CA ASP A 163 -3.87 9.48 20.61
C ASP A 163 -2.81 10.16 21.47
N LEU A 164 -3.23 11.27 22.11
CA LEU A 164 -2.39 12.46 22.34
C LEU A 164 -2.53 13.29 23.66
N LEU A 165 -1.46 13.38 24.51
CA LEU A 165 -1.29 14.39 25.60
C LEU A 165 0.09 15.10 25.72
N THR A 166 1.29 14.46 25.80
CA THR A 166 2.57 15.23 25.71
C THR A 166 3.81 14.57 25.06
N HIS A 167 4.77 15.38 24.56
CA HIS A 167 6.13 14.98 24.17
C HIS A 167 7.23 15.65 24.99
N VAL A 168 8.03 14.92 25.74
CA VAL A 168 9.14 15.53 26.48
C VAL A 168 10.41 14.79 26.18
N GLY A 169 11.13 15.24 25.16
CA GLY A 169 12.48 14.80 24.79
C GLY A 169 12.59 13.40 24.22
N ASP A 170 13.51 12.62 24.78
CA ASP A 170 13.84 11.28 24.32
C ASP A 170 12.78 10.24 24.74
N TYR A 171 11.90 10.67 25.63
CA TYR A 171 10.58 10.10 25.76
C TYR A 171 9.56 11.02 24.96
N TRP A 172 8.49 10.56 24.27
CA TRP A 172 7.16 11.20 24.00
C TRP A 172 5.92 10.33 24.44
N VAL A 173 4.96 10.75 25.28
CA VAL A 173 3.85 9.95 25.87
C VAL A 173 2.90 9.74 24.65
N TYR A 174 2.55 8.55 23.97
CA TYR A 174 1.32 7.97 23.16
C TYR A 174 0.25 7.08 23.91
N LYS A 175 -1.07 7.35 23.89
CA LYS A 175 -2.00 6.72 24.88
C LYS A 175 -2.95 5.63 24.40
N PRO A 176 -2.87 4.42 25.01
CA PRO A 176 -3.98 3.47 24.99
C PRO A 176 -5.26 3.75 25.83
N ASN A 177 -6.28 2.91 25.61
CA ASN A 177 -7.46 3.28 24.80
C ASN A 177 -8.38 1.93 24.79
N LEU A 178 -9.75 1.87 24.64
CA LEU A 178 -10.58 0.65 24.28
C LEU A 178 -11.58 0.54 23.03
N TRP A 179 -11.83 1.49 22.08
CA TRP A 179 -12.35 1.25 20.67
C TRP A 179 -11.38 1.06 19.42
N LYS A 180 -10.82 2.05 18.69
CA LYS A 180 -10.07 1.86 17.39
C LYS A 180 -8.91 0.82 17.35
N LEU A 181 -7.71 1.00 17.94
CA LEU A 181 -6.74 -0.03 18.42
C LEU A 181 -7.42 -1.37 18.82
N LYS A 182 -8.68 -1.40 19.31
CA LYS A 182 -9.45 -2.65 19.56
C LYS A 182 -9.71 -3.42 18.26
N GLU A 183 -10.10 -2.68 17.22
CA GLU A 183 -10.16 -2.97 15.78
C GLU A 183 -8.76 -3.28 15.13
N LYS A 184 -7.64 -3.48 15.88
CA LYS A 184 -6.24 -3.23 15.40
C LYS A 184 -5.11 -4.26 15.62
N TYR A 185 -5.40 -5.41 16.21
CA TYR A 185 -4.59 -6.64 16.12
C TYR A 185 -5.46 -7.89 16.05
N SER A 186 -6.77 -7.74 16.20
CA SER A 186 -7.78 -8.75 15.85
C SER A 186 -7.83 -9.13 14.35
N GLN A 187 -6.87 -8.64 13.56
CA GLN A 187 -6.66 -8.91 12.13
C GLN A 187 -5.15 -9.07 11.87
N SER A 188 -4.47 -9.78 12.78
CA SER A 188 -3.05 -10.13 12.71
C SER A 188 -2.73 -11.46 13.41
N SER A 189 -3.77 -12.23 13.78
CA SER A 189 -3.67 -13.61 14.27
C SER A 189 -4.77 -14.43 13.60
N PRO A 190 -4.50 -15.68 13.16
CA PRO A 190 -5.54 -16.58 12.65
C PRO A 190 -6.60 -16.98 13.67
N ALA A 191 -6.25 -16.89 14.96
CA ALA A 191 -7.05 -17.41 16.04
C ALA A 191 -7.65 -16.26 16.86
N VAL A 192 -8.72 -15.67 16.32
CA VAL A 192 -9.90 -15.25 17.10
C VAL A 192 -11.09 -15.00 16.18
N LEU A 193 -12.27 -15.40 16.64
CA LEU A 193 -13.55 -15.15 15.99
C LEU A 193 -14.34 -14.09 16.75
N GLU A 194 -15.23 -13.43 16.00
CA GLU A 194 -16.18 -12.40 16.43
C GLU A 194 -15.59 -11.11 17.06
N LEU A 195 -16.24 -9.99 16.71
CA LEU A 195 -15.99 -8.65 17.27
C LEU A 195 -17.18 -7.72 16.95
N GLY A 196 -17.67 -6.98 17.94
CA GLY A 196 -19.06 -6.53 17.94
C GLY A 196 -19.43 -5.31 17.11
N HIS A 197 -20.72 -5.23 16.77
CA HIS A 197 -21.32 -4.07 16.11
C HIS A 197 -21.42 -2.87 17.06
N SER A 198 -20.54 -1.88 16.86
CA SER A 198 -20.77 -0.52 17.36
C SER A 198 -21.66 0.24 16.38
N SER A 199 -22.84 0.68 16.84
CA SER A 199 -23.99 1.09 16.02
C SER A 199 -23.91 2.50 15.40
N ARG A 200 -22.71 2.98 15.05
CA ARG A 200 -22.48 4.37 14.58
C ARG A 200 -22.19 4.44 13.07
N HIS A 201 -23.06 5.09 12.31
CA HIS A 201 -22.82 5.39 10.89
C HIS A 201 -21.54 6.21 10.70
N LYS A 202 -20.55 5.64 10.00
CA LYS A 202 -19.31 6.35 9.63
C LYS A 202 -19.60 7.25 8.41
N ARG A 203 -19.20 8.54 8.43
CA ARG A 203 -19.33 9.50 7.32
C ARG A 203 -18.27 9.22 6.27
N VAL A 204 -18.66 9.15 5.00
CA VAL A 204 -17.85 8.45 4.01
C VAL A 204 -17.93 9.05 2.60
N ALA A 205 -16.79 9.14 1.91
CA ALA A 205 -16.73 9.67 0.55
C ALA A 205 -15.61 9.11 -0.31
N TYR A 206 -15.84 9.07 -1.61
CA TYR A 206 -14.77 9.08 -2.60
C TYR A 206 -14.09 10.45 -2.66
N ALA A 207 -12.81 10.49 -3.01
CA ALA A 207 -12.14 11.71 -3.42
C ALA A 207 -11.38 11.51 -4.75
N THR A 208 -10.85 12.55 -5.39
CA THR A 208 -9.76 12.46 -6.37
C THR A 208 -8.88 13.70 -6.32
N VAL A 209 -7.76 13.73 -7.06
CA VAL A 209 -6.87 14.90 -7.22
C VAL A 209 -6.51 15.02 -8.68
N LEU A 210 -6.79 16.19 -9.25
CA LEU A 210 -6.24 16.64 -10.52
C LEU A 210 -5.28 17.80 -10.29
N HIS A 211 -4.06 17.71 -10.81
CA HIS A 211 -3.09 18.79 -10.72
C HIS A 211 -2.26 18.90 -12.01
N SER A 212 -1.75 20.09 -12.29
CA SER A 212 -0.79 20.42 -13.35
C SER A 212 -1.22 20.16 -14.80
N SER A 213 -2.35 19.50 -15.09
CA SER A 213 -2.81 19.21 -16.45
C SER A 213 -4.27 18.77 -16.54
N GLU A 214 -4.99 19.31 -17.53
CA GLU A 214 -6.34 18.83 -17.91
C GLU A 214 -6.34 17.45 -18.61
N ALA A 215 -5.18 16.87 -18.95
CA ALA A 215 -5.07 15.62 -19.71
C ALA A 215 -5.71 14.38 -19.04
N TYR A 216 -6.15 14.54 -17.79
CA TYR A 216 -6.77 13.52 -16.95
C TYR A 216 -8.25 13.83 -16.63
N VAL A 217 -8.80 14.98 -17.06
CA VAL A 217 -10.22 15.37 -16.83
C VAL A 217 -11.19 14.35 -17.41
N CYS A 218 -10.95 13.90 -18.65
CA CYS A 218 -11.74 12.85 -19.29
C CYS A 218 -11.77 11.54 -18.46
N GLY A 219 -10.60 11.14 -17.92
CA GLY A 219 -10.52 10.02 -16.99
C GLY A 219 -11.32 10.28 -15.71
N ALA A 220 -11.18 11.46 -15.10
CA ALA A 220 -11.92 11.87 -13.91
C ALA A 220 -13.43 12.14 -14.13
N ILE A 221 -13.92 12.28 -15.36
CA ILE A 221 -15.35 12.28 -15.67
C ILE A 221 -15.87 10.85 -15.74
N ALA A 222 -15.20 10.03 -16.55
CA ALA A 222 -15.54 8.64 -16.74
C ALA A 222 -15.41 7.84 -15.42
N LEU A 223 -14.50 8.26 -14.53
CA LEU A 223 -14.46 7.97 -13.09
C LEU A 223 -15.83 8.10 -12.41
N ALA A 224 -16.27 9.33 -12.11
CA ALA A 224 -17.41 9.58 -11.25
C ALA A 224 -18.69 8.94 -11.79
N GLN A 225 -18.87 8.98 -13.11
CA GLN A 225 -19.99 8.34 -13.80
C GLN A 225 -20.14 6.88 -13.49
N SER A 226 -19.03 6.19 -13.29
CA SER A 226 -19.05 4.79 -12.98
C SER A 226 -18.95 4.53 -11.48
N ILE A 227 -18.67 5.53 -10.61
CA ILE A 227 -19.08 5.40 -9.19
C ILE A 227 -20.61 5.32 -9.14
N LEU A 228 -21.29 6.16 -9.91
CA LEU A 228 -22.75 6.23 -9.90
C LEU A 228 -23.42 4.99 -10.54
N GLN A 229 -22.99 4.57 -11.73
CA GLN A 229 -23.44 3.33 -12.39
C GLN A 229 -23.10 2.04 -11.59
N SER A 230 -22.47 2.18 -10.41
CA SER A 230 -22.21 1.07 -9.50
C SER A 230 -23.32 0.69 -8.56
N ASN A 231 -24.37 1.51 -8.51
CA ASN A 231 -25.29 1.60 -7.38
C ASN A 231 -24.56 2.14 -6.13
N SER A 232 -23.65 3.12 -6.32
CA SER A 232 -23.01 3.83 -5.21
C SER A 232 -23.87 4.98 -4.75
N THR A 233 -23.92 5.17 -3.44
CA THR A 233 -24.64 6.27 -2.79
C THR A 233 -23.73 7.19 -1.97
N HIS A 234 -22.43 6.92 -1.90
CA HIS A 234 -21.50 7.75 -1.12
C HIS A 234 -20.99 8.96 -1.91
N ASP A 235 -20.54 9.97 -1.17
CA ASP A 235 -20.14 11.26 -1.72
C ASP A 235 -18.94 11.17 -2.67
N LEU A 236 -18.89 11.99 -3.71
CA LEU A 236 -17.74 12.08 -4.61
C LEU A 236 -17.07 13.45 -4.42
N VAL A 237 -15.81 13.52 -3.99
CA VAL A 237 -15.04 14.77 -3.79
C VAL A 237 -13.91 14.91 -4.83
N LEU A 238 -13.67 16.08 -5.42
CA LEU A 238 -12.54 16.27 -6.34
C LEU A 238 -11.64 17.41 -5.90
N LEU A 239 -10.44 17.09 -5.41
CA LEU A 239 -9.41 18.09 -5.17
C LEU A 239 -8.80 18.53 -6.50
N HIS A 240 -8.57 19.83 -6.69
CA HIS A 240 -7.87 20.32 -7.88
C HIS A 240 -7.00 21.55 -7.60
N ASP A 241 -5.92 21.70 -8.35
CA ASP A 241 -5.22 22.99 -8.40
C ASP A 241 -5.90 23.97 -9.39
N SER A 242 -5.25 25.09 -9.69
CA SER A 242 -5.73 26.11 -10.63
C SER A 242 -5.50 25.78 -12.11
N SER A 243 -5.00 24.59 -12.47
CA SER A 243 -4.73 24.22 -13.88
C SER A 243 -5.96 23.72 -14.66
N LEU A 244 -7.11 23.57 -13.99
CA LEU A 244 -8.37 23.11 -14.60
C LEU A 244 -9.23 24.30 -15.05
N SER A 245 -9.71 24.25 -16.29
CA SER A 245 -10.60 25.26 -16.83
C SER A 245 -12.01 25.19 -16.22
N PRO A 246 -12.78 26.30 -16.21
CA PRO A 246 -14.18 26.29 -15.82
C PRO A 246 -15.05 25.32 -16.64
N LYS A 247 -14.67 25.02 -17.90
CA LYS A 247 -15.36 24.02 -18.73
C LYS A 247 -15.18 22.61 -18.14
N SER A 248 -13.95 22.24 -17.80
CA SER A 248 -13.61 20.97 -17.15
C SER A 248 -14.23 20.83 -15.77
N LEU A 249 -14.19 21.88 -14.94
CA LEU A 249 -14.81 21.87 -13.61
C LEU A 249 -16.33 21.67 -13.67
N ARG A 250 -17.02 22.23 -14.68
CA ARG A 250 -18.44 21.90 -14.94
C ARG A 250 -18.62 20.42 -15.30
N GLY A 251 -17.85 19.90 -16.26
CA GLY A 251 -17.94 18.49 -16.67
C GLY A 251 -17.70 17.50 -15.53
N LEU A 252 -16.81 17.85 -14.59
CA LEU A 252 -16.56 17.06 -13.38
C LEU A 252 -17.73 17.10 -12.40
N ARG A 253 -18.35 18.27 -12.16
CA ARG A 253 -19.55 18.39 -11.32
C ARG A 253 -20.73 17.64 -11.94
N ASP A 254 -20.98 17.81 -13.24
CA ASP A 254 -21.98 17.09 -14.02
C ASP A 254 -21.76 15.57 -14.02
N ALA A 255 -20.53 15.11 -13.83
CA ALA A 255 -20.19 13.70 -13.69
C ALA A 255 -20.43 13.15 -12.26
N GLY A 256 -20.61 14.04 -11.27
CA GLY A 256 -20.95 13.73 -9.87
C GLY A 256 -20.06 14.39 -8.80
N TRP A 257 -19.02 15.16 -9.16
CA TRP A 257 -18.01 15.63 -8.20
C TRP A 257 -18.34 16.90 -7.40
N LYS A 258 -18.22 16.79 -6.07
CA LYS A 258 -18.01 17.90 -5.12
C LYS A 258 -16.56 18.43 -5.24
N THR A 259 -16.33 19.33 -6.18
CA THR A 259 -14.98 19.92 -6.44
C THR A 259 -14.52 20.83 -5.29
N ARG A 260 -13.26 20.72 -4.86
CA ARG A 260 -12.57 21.58 -3.89
C ARG A 260 -11.21 22.01 -4.45
N GLN A 261 -10.89 23.30 -4.39
CA GLN A 261 -9.57 23.78 -4.81
C GLN A 261 -8.53 23.55 -3.72
N ILE A 262 -7.30 23.18 -4.12
CA ILE A 262 -6.15 22.96 -3.24
C ILE A 262 -4.92 23.72 -3.72
N GLN A 263 -4.04 24.06 -2.78
CA GLN A 263 -2.70 24.55 -3.10
C GLN A 263 -1.76 23.34 -3.35
N PRO A 264 -1.14 23.24 -4.54
CA PRO A 264 -0.33 22.09 -4.90
C PRO A 264 0.94 22.00 -4.05
N ILE A 265 1.43 20.78 -3.84
CA ILE A 265 2.63 20.50 -3.03
C ILE A 265 3.69 19.89 -3.93
N ARG A 266 4.86 20.51 -3.95
CA ARG A 266 6.01 20.05 -4.74
C ARG A 266 6.68 18.84 -4.09
N SER A 267 7.04 17.85 -4.89
CA SER A 267 8.04 16.85 -4.55
C SER A 267 9.43 17.51 -4.50
N PRO A 268 10.11 17.58 -3.34
CA PRO A 268 11.42 18.22 -3.27
C PRO A 268 12.46 17.48 -4.12
N PHE A 269 12.42 16.14 -4.14
CA PHE A 269 13.36 15.29 -4.88
C PHE A 269 13.04 15.15 -6.38
N ALA A 270 11.91 15.68 -6.88
CA ALA A 270 11.62 15.69 -8.30
C ALA A 270 12.46 16.73 -9.06
N LYS A 271 12.92 16.37 -10.27
CA LYS A 271 13.54 17.30 -11.22
C LYS A 271 12.50 18.35 -11.67
N LYS A 272 12.89 19.63 -11.70
CA LYS A 272 12.00 20.72 -12.15
C LYS A 272 11.48 20.46 -13.58
N GLY A 273 10.18 20.62 -13.79
CA GLY A 273 9.48 20.32 -15.05
C GLY A 273 9.23 18.83 -15.32
N SER A 274 9.51 17.92 -14.38
CA SER A 274 9.13 16.51 -14.53
C SER A 274 7.63 16.30 -14.37
N TYR A 275 7.12 15.19 -14.94
CA TYR A 275 5.71 14.79 -14.78
C TYR A 275 5.32 14.43 -13.33
N ASN A 276 6.29 14.43 -12.41
CA ASN A 276 6.12 14.05 -11.02
C ASN A 276 6.45 15.18 -10.02
N GLU A 277 6.70 16.40 -10.50
CA GLU A 277 7.07 17.56 -9.68
C GLU A 277 6.00 17.98 -8.67
N TRP A 278 4.72 17.95 -9.05
CA TRP A 278 3.62 18.45 -8.21
C TRP A 278 2.82 17.35 -7.51
N ASN A 279 3.30 16.13 -7.59
CA ASN A 279 2.50 14.98 -7.21
C ASN A 279 2.17 14.95 -5.70
N TYR A 280 3.05 15.44 -4.81
CA TYR A 280 2.76 15.53 -3.36
C TYR A 280 1.48 16.33 -3.05
N SER A 281 0.92 17.10 -4.00
CA SER A 281 -0.44 17.68 -3.89
C SER A 281 -1.48 16.68 -3.42
N LYS A 282 -1.28 15.40 -3.69
CA LYS A 282 -2.14 14.31 -3.22
C LYS A 282 -2.25 14.21 -1.69
N LEU A 283 -1.25 14.66 -0.93
CA LEU A 283 -1.31 14.68 0.54
C LEU A 283 -2.51 15.46 1.08
N ARG A 284 -3.04 16.42 0.32
CA ARG A 284 -4.22 17.22 0.68
C ARG A 284 -5.47 16.40 1.00
N ILE A 285 -5.54 15.14 0.57
CA ILE A 285 -6.68 14.24 0.84
C ILE A 285 -6.84 13.86 2.31
N TRP A 286 -5.84 14.11 3.15
CA TRP A 286 -5.92 13.99 4.60
C TRP A 286 -6.68 15.15 5.25
N GLN A 287 -6.77 16.30 4.57
CA GLN A 287 -7.53 17.47 5.03
C GLN A 287 -9.03 17.37 4.75
N LEU A 288 -9.56 16.15 4.57
CA LEU A 288 -10.97 15.86 4.29
C LEU A 288 -11.72 15.41 5.56
N THR A 289 -11.43 16.05 6.69
CA THR A 289 -11.90 15.74 8.05
C THR A 289 -13.42 15.86 8.25
N ASP A 290 -14.13 16.34 7.23
CA ASP A 290 -15.58 16.32 7.14
C ASP A 290 -16.19 14.93 6.88
N TYR A 291 -15.35 13.93 6.60
CA TYR A 291 -15.70 12.51 6.62
C TYR A 291 -14.92 11.78 7.70
N ASP A 292 -15.49 10.70 8.22
CA ASP A 292 -14.76 9.77 9.08
C ASP A 292 -13.82 8.90 8.25
N LYS A 293 -14.10 8.66 6.95
CA LYS A 293 -13.22 7.99 5.98
C LYS A 293 -13.36 8.53 4.56
N VAL A 294 -12.27 8.52 3.78
CA VAL A 294 -12.30 8.93 2.36
C VAL A 294 -11.53 8.03 1.41
N ILE A 295 -12.22 7.36 0.47
CA ILE A 295 -11.65 6.67 -0.70
C ILE A 295 -11.21 7.71 -1.74
N PHE A 296 -10.06 8.38 -1.59
CA PHE A 296 -9.41 9.03 -2.72
C PHE A 296 -9.26 8.09 -3.91
N ILE A 297 -9.17 8.68 -5.07
CA ILE A 297 -9.09 8.04 -6.33
C ILE A 297 -8.15 8.83 -7.25
N ASP A 298 -7.27 8.22 -8.05
CA ASP A 298 -6.52 9.00 -9.06
C ASP A 298 -7.39 9.22 -10.32
N ALA A 299 -6.89 9.84 -11.40
CA ALA A 299 -7.77 10.30 -12.49
C ALA A 299 -7.72 9.56 -13.85
N ASP A 300 -6.59 9.04 -14.34
CA ASP A 300 -6.47 8.25 -15.59
C ASP A 300 -7.04 6.79 -15.56
N LEU A 301 -8.28 6.69 -15.10
CA LEU A 301 -8.91 5.51 -14.52
C LEU A 301 -10.45 5.61 -14.80
N ILE A 302 -11.28 4.57 -14.56
CA ILE A 302 -12.77 4.53 -14.54
C ILE A 302 -13.35 3.39 -13.66
N VAL A 303 -14.61 3.46 -13.25
CA VAL A 303 -15.13 2.86 -12.02
C VAL A 303 -16.08 1.66 -12.19
N LEU A 304 -15.61 0.40 -12.18
CA LEU A 304 -16.36 -0.81 -12.61
C LEU A 304 -16.69 -2.17 -11.77
N LYS A 305 -16.71 -2.27 -10.39
CA LYS A 305 -17.57 -3.11 -9.49
C LYS A 305 -17.92 -2.77 -7.97
N ASN A 306 -18.48 -1.58 -7.64
CA ASN A 306 -18.96 -0.91 -6.38
C ASN A 306 -18.00 -0.97 -5.20
N ILE A 307 -17.91 0.16 -4.50
CA ILE A 307 -16.85 0.45 -3.56
C ILE A 307 -17.40 0.92 -2.19
N ASP A 308 -18.72 0.87 -1.97
CA ASP A 308 -19.48 1.68 -1.00
C ASP A 308 -19.18 1.45 0.46
N LYS A 309 -19.89 0.53 1.11
CA LYS A 309 -19.37 -0.74 1.56
C LYS A 309 -17.85 -0.98 1.55
N PHE A 310 -16.93 -0.11 1.17
CA PHE A 310 -15.60 -0.06 1.71
C PHE A 310 -15.41 1.08 2.70
N PHE A 311 -16.04 1.00 3.87
CA PHE A 311 -15.87 2.07 4.83
C PHE A 311 -15.81 1.68 6.32
N ASN A 312 -15.75 0.40 6.69
CA ASN A 312 -15.88 0.03 8.11
C ASN A 312 -14.60 0.28 8.95
N TYR A 313 -13.86 -0.77 9.22
CA TYR A 313 -12.61 -0.80 9.97
C TYR A 313 -11.49 0.21 9.47
N PRO A 314 -10.47 0.66 10.25
CA PRO A 314 -10.00 2.10 10.32
C PRO A 314 -9.08 2.89 9.30
N GLN A 315 -7.79 3.25 9.55
CA GLN A 315 -6.95 4.22 8.74
C GLN A 315 -5.44 3.95 8.43
N LEU A 316 -4.99 3.78 7.18
CA LEU A 316 -3.56 3.60 6.73
C LEU A 316 -3.21 2.21 6.14
N SER A 317 -2.67 2.17 4.91
CA SER A 317 -3.62 1.72 3.88
C SER A 317 -3.06 1.06 2.56
N ALA A 318 -3.18 -0.21 2.13
CA ALA A 318 -3.40 -0.76 0.73
C ALA A 318 -2.79 -2.08 0.18
N ALA A 319 -2.82 -2.21 -1.15
CA ALA A 319 -2.76 -3.43 -1.94
C ALA A 319 -1.69 -3.53 -3.02
N PRO A 320 -1.53 -4.64 -3.76
CA PRO A 320 -0.21 -5.15 -4.07
C PRO A 320 0.01 -5.90 -5.42
N ASN A 321 1.20 -6.49 -5.69
CA ASN A 321 2.47 -5.83 -6.12
C ASN A 321 3.91 -6.66 -5.85
N ASP A 322 5.17 -6.66 -5.21
CA ASP A 322 6.30 -6.14 -4.25
C ASP A 322 6.20 -6.33 -2.63
N GLN A 323 7.02 -7.07 -1.82
CA GLN A 323 7.28 -7.39 -0.38
C GLN A 323 7.25 -6.22 0.50
N VAL A 324 8.36 -5.54 0.96
CA VAL A 324 8.85 -4.17 1.51
C VAL A 324 8.70 -2.57 1.09
N ILE A 325 8.69 -1.65 0.02
CA ILE A 325 8.41 -1.24 -1.45
C ILE A 325 6.97 -0.89 -2.07
N PHE A 326 6.35 0.35 -2.15
CA PHE A 326 4.85 0.63 -2.47
C PHE A 326 4.28 1.66 -3.59
N ASN A 327 2.92 1.82 -3.89
CA ASN A 327 2.26 2.76 -4.93
C ASN A 327 0.75 3.37 -4.95
N SER A 328 0.58 4.72 -4.93
CA SER A 328 -0.65 5.62 -5.00
C SER A 328 -1.71 5.57 -6.11
N GLY A 329 -2.46 4.49 -6.20
CA GLY A 329 -3.78 4.51 -6.82
C GLY A 329 -4.90 5.27 -6.10
N ILE A 330 -5.48 4.69 -5.04
CA ILE A 330 -6.93 4.71 -4.78
C ILE A 330 -7.27 4.12 -3.40
N MET A 331 -7.91 4.87 -2.50
CA MET A 331 -7.07 5.43 -1.43
C MET A 331 -7.89 5.72 -0.14
N VAL A 332 -7.85 5.06 1.05
CA VAL A 332 -8.58 5.45 2.31
C VAL A 332 -7.82 5.79 3.59
N ILE A 333 -7.99 6.99 4.10
CA ILE A 333 -7.73 7.28 5.51
C ILE A 333 -9.04 7.65 6.16
N GLU A 334 -9.09 7.47 7.46
CA GLU A 334 -9.73 8.41 8.37
C GLU A 334 -9.01 9.77 8.30
N PRO A 335 -9.62 10.80 7.71
CA PRO A 335 -8.90 12.03 7.39
C PRO A 335 -8.58 12.80 8.65
N SER A 336 -7.34 13.25 8.73
CA SER A 336 -6.83 14.01 9.85
C SER A 336 -5.99 15.19 9.39
N THR A 337 -6.24 16.34 10.04
CA THR A 337 -5.42 17.54 9.91
C THR A 337 -4.05 17.38 10.56
N CYS A 338 -3.96 16.67 11.69
CA CYS A 338 -2.67 16.41 12.31
C CYS A 338 -1.85 15.56 11.34
N MET A 339 -2.34 14.38 10.92
CA MET A 339 -1.76 13.50 9.89
C MET A 339 -1.39 14.18 8.57
N PHE A 340 -2.12 15.20 8.11
CA PHE A 340 -1.68 15.95 6.94
C PHE A 340 -0.30 16.62 7.14
N GLU A 341 0.03 17.01 8.36
CA GLU A 341 1.13 17.93 8.66
C GLU A 341 2.50 17.26 8.85
N ASP A 342 2.63 15.99 9.29
CA ASP A 342 3.89 15.23 9.15
C ASP A 342 4.03 14.58 7.79
N LEU A 343 2.91 14.30 7.12
CA LEU A 343 2.94 14.10 5.68
C LEU A 343 3.49 15.33 4.93
N ARG A 344 3.30 16.52 5.51
CA ARG A 344 4.03 17.71 5.09
C ARG A 344 5.42 17.84 5.74
N SER A 345 5.70 17.23 6.90
CA SER A 345 6.94 17.38 7.66
C SER A 345 8.10 16.56 7.11
N LYS A 346 7.92 15.23 7.03
CA LYS A 346 9.02 14.35 6.64
C LYS A 346 9.35 14.50 5.15
N ARG A 347 8.58 15.31 4.38
CA ARG A 347 8.68 15.47 2.92
C ARG A 347 10.09 15.76 2.39
N HIS A 348 10.91 16.45 3.19
CA HIS A 348 12.29 16.79 2.90
C HIS A 348 13.32 15.83 3.52
N LYS A 349 12.89 14.95 4.44
CA LYS A 349 13.73 14.01 5.20
C LYS A 349 13.83 12.65 4.51
N LEU A 350 12.69 12.18 4.01
CA LEU A 350 12.55 10.84 3.46
C LEU A 350 12.89 10.86 1.99
N ALA A 351 14.09 10.40 1.66
CA ALA A 351 14.58 10.39 0.30
C ALA A 351 13.67 9.62 -0.65
N SER A 352 13.70 9.99 -1.93
CA SER A 352 13.07 9.20 -2.97
C SER A 352 14.02 8.61 -3.97
N TYR A 353 13.96 7.29 -4.12
CA TYR A 353 14.66 6.62 -5.20
C TYR A 353 13.82 6.57 -6.52
N ASN A 354 12.62 7.22 -6.66
CA ASN A 354 12.13 7.71 -7.99
C ASN A 354 11.13 8.92 -8.09
N GLY A 355 10.70 9.59 -7.02
CA GLY A 355 10.49 11.06 -6.95
C GLY A 355 9.08 11.72 -7.06
N GLY A 356 7.94 11.03 -7.07
CA GLY A 356 6.57 11.58 -7.37
C GLY A 356 5.59 11.79 -6.19
N ASP A 357 4.32 11.32 -6.20
CA ASP A 357 3.33 11.60 -5.09
C ASP A 357 3.57 10.76 -3.86
N GLN A 358 4.44 9.81 -4.06
CA GLN A 358 5.55 9.76 -3.15
C GLN A 358 6.83 10.25 -3.78
N GLY A 359 7.56 11.07 -3.05
CA GLY A 359 8.97 10.81 -2.88
C GLY A 359 9.27 10.14 -1.53
N TYR A 360 8.28 9.52 -0.88
CA TYR A 360 7.90 10.02 0.43
C TYR A 360 7.30 9.04 1.49
N LEU A 361 5.97 8.93 1.58
CA LEU A 361 5.16 8.12 2.49
C LEU A 361 5.57 6.64 2.80
N ASN A 362 6.38 5.92 2.02
CA ASN A 362 6.87 4.50 2.18
C ASN A 362 7.88 4.39 3.28
N GLU A 363 8.60 5.49 3.40
CA GLU A 363 9.52 5.80 4.46
C GLU A 363 8.76 6.67 5.49
N VAL A 364 7.44 6.89 5.37
CA VAL A 364 6.62 7.44 6.47
C VAL A 364 5.93 6.28 7.14
N PHE A 365 4.86 5.77 6.55
CA PHE A 365 4.19 4.61 7.06
C PHE A 365 5.05 3.44 6.75
N THR A 366 5.24 2.57 7.74
CA THR A 366 5.19 1.16 7.39
C THR A 366 4.17 0.22 8.09
N TRP A 367 3.24 0.40 9.09
CA TRP A 367 1.96 -0.45 9.17
C TRP A 367 0.67 0.23 8.67
N TRP A 368 -0.35 -0.59 8.42
CA TRP A 368 -1.09 -0.79 7.17
C TRP A 368 -1.05 -2.29 6.78
N HIS A 369 -2.10 -3.14 7.02
CA HIS A 369 -2.21 -4.66 6.96
C HIS A 369 -2.56 -5.51 5.70
N ARG A 370 -3.55 -5.30 4.82
CA ARG A 370 -3.42 -5.28 3.34
C ARG A 370 -4.74 -4.88 2.69
N LEU A 371 -4.65 -4.42 1.45
CA LEU A 371 -5.62 -4.81 0.45
C LEU A 371 -4.87 -5.86 -0.44
N PRO A 372 -5.50 -6.61 -1.35
CA PRO A 372 -4.95 -7.75 -2.08
C PRO A 372 -4.96 -7.56 -3.60
N SER A 373 -5.09 -8.57 -4.45
CA SER A 373 -5.01 -8.47 -5.91
C SER A 373 -6.30 -8.59 -6.78
N ARG A 374 -6.94 -7.46 -7.04
CA ARG A 374 -8.04 -7.21 -8.01
C ARG A 374 -8.18 -5.89 -8.84
N LEU A 375 -7.17 -5.07 -9.07
CA LEU A 375 -7.04 -3.83 -8.31
C LEU A 375 -6.05 -2.65 -8.84
N ASN A 376 -4.94 -2.55 -9.65
CA ASN A 376 -3.38 -2.71 -9.65
C ASN A 376 -2.43 -4.06 -10.00
N TYR A 377 -2.32 -5.06 -11.03
CA TYR A 377 -2.59 -5.60 -12.52
C TYR A 377 -2.59 -4.81 -14.01
N LEU A 378 -1.69 -3.91 -14.75
CA LEU A 378 -0.30 -3.81 -15.62
C LEU A 378 0.35 -4.70 -16.91
N LYS A 379 0.66 -4.18 -18.12
CA LYS A 379 1.39 -4.68 -19.37
C LYS A 379 2.86 -4.20 -20.04
N ILE A 380 4.12 -3.74 -19.57
CA ILE A 380 5.63 -4.08 -19.79
C ILE A 380 6.30 -5.37 -19.18
N PHE A 381 6.88 -6.20 -20.06
CA PHE A 381 6.99 -7.66 -20.01
C PHE A 381 8.06 -8.20 -19.01
N GLU A 382 8.00 -9.40 -18.42
CA GLU A 382 7.19 -10.63 -18.61
C GLU A 382 7.28 -11.33 -20.01
N ARG A 383 8.43 -11.12 -20.71
CA ARG A 383 8.65 -11.03 -22.19
C ARG A 383 8.16 -12.09 -23.15
N GLN A 384 7.50 -13.10 -22.61
CA GLN A 384 7.25 -14.38 -23.25
C GLN A 384 5.84 -14.91 -22.91
N LYS A 385 5.07 -14.34 -21.96
CA LYS A 385 3.81 -14.94 -21.45
C LYS A 385 2.51 -14.68 -22.25
N ASN A 386 2.39 -13.64 -23.08
CA ASN A 386 1.20 -13.41 -23.95
C ASN A 386 1.65 -12.78 -25.31
N LYS A 387 0.78 -12.73 -26.33
CA LYS A 387 1.03 -12.00 -27.61
C LYS A 387 -0.18 -11.17 -28.07
N GLN A 388 -1.23 -11.09 -27.24
CA GLN A 388 -2.47 -10.32 -27.42
C GLN A 388 -2.81 -9.44 -26.19
N HIS A 389 -2.07 -9.63 -25.09
CA HIS A 389 -2.21 -8.92 -23.80
C HIS A 389 -3.65 -8.78 -23.38
N ASN A 390 -4.36 -9.89 -23.55
CA ASN A 390 -5.71 -10.05 -23.13
C ASN A 390 -5.76 -10.64 -21.72
N ILE A 391 -6.98 -10.59 -21.19
CA ILE A 391 -7.47 -10.85 -19.82
C ILE A 391 -8.79 -11.57 -20.08
N ARG A 392 -9.44 -12.27 -19.17
CA ARG A 392 -9.99 -11.99 -17.87
C ARG A 392 -10.91 -10.80 -17.89
N GLU A 393 -12.15 -10.86 -18.35
CA GLU A 393 -13.13 -9.73 -18.41
C GLU A 393 -13.07 -8.61 -17.35
N ASP A 394 -13.18 -8.96 -16.08
CA ASP A 394 -13.79 -8.17 -15.01
C ASP A 394 -12.92 -7.64 -13.86
N ILE A 395 -12.51 -6.38 -13.92
CA ILE A 395 -11.52 -5.83 -12.99
C ILE A 395 -12.16 -5.27 -11.72
N TYR A 396 -11.53 -5.26 -10.55
CA TYR A 396 -11.77 -4.16 -9.59
C TYR A 396 -10.93 -2.93 -9.91
N ALA A 397 -10.03 -2.99 -10.89
CA ALA A 397 -9.38 -1.82 -11.48
C ALA A 397 -8.20 -2.12 -12.43
N ILE A 398 -8.36 -2.05 -13.76
CA ILE A 398 -7.15 -1.86 -14.58
C ILE A 398 -6.78 -0.37 -14.58
N HIS A 399 -5.62 0.27 -14.37
CA HIS A 399 -5.46 1.65 -14.94
C HIS A 399 -5.31 1.50 -16.43
N PHE A 400 -5.17 2.63 -17.12
CA PHE A 400 -4.58 2.67 -18.51
C PHE A 400 -1.66 2.60 -19.24
N LEU A 401 -0.51 2.82 -18.48
CA LEU A 401 0.22 4.12 -18.44
C LEU A 401 0.24 4.81 -19.80
N GLY A 402 1.11 4.27 -20.66
CA GLY A 402 0.87 3.95 -22.04
C GLY A 402 0.51 5.17 -22.81
N LEU A 403 -0.50 4.98 -23.63
CA LEU A 403 -1.31 6.05 -24.14
C LEU A 403 -2.70 5.81 -23.55
N LYS A 404 -3.20 6.81 -22.82
CA LYS A 404 -4.55 6.78 -22.27
C LYS A 404 -5.53 6.46 -23.42
N PRO A 405 -6.63 5.71 -23.22
CA PRO A 405 -7.55 5.35 -24.29
C PRO A 405 -8.24 6.57 -24.91
N TRP A 406 -8.54 7.61 -24.13
CA TRP A 406 -9.02 8.88 -24.69
C TRP A 406 -8.01 9.52 -25.65
N ALA A 407 -6.74 9.10 -25.59
CA ALA A 407 -5.63 9.51 -26.44
C ALA A 407 -5.13 8.41 -27.42
N CYS A 408 -5.91 7.35 -27.64
CA CYS A 408 -5.81 6.39 -28.75
C CYS A 408 -7.13 6.38 -29.55
N TYR A 409 -7.22 5.71 -30.71
CA TYR A 409 -8.48 5.56 -31.45
C TYR A 409 -9.33 4.41 -30.91
N LYS A 410 -10.64 4.61 -30.78
CA LYS A 410 -11.63 3.66 -30.22
C LYS A 410 -11.52 2.21 -30.68
N ASP A 411 -11.03 1.98 -31.90
CA ASP A 411 -10.93 0.68 -32.53
C ASP A 411 -9.88 -0.26 -31.90
N TYR A 412 -8.77 0.28 -31.37
CA TYR A 412 -7.63 -0.53 -30.92
C TYR A 412 -6.69 0.25 -29.98
N ASP A 413 -5.85 -0.45 -29.22
CA ASP A 413 -4.91 0.21 -28.31
C ASP A 413 -3.66 0.69 -29.06
N CYS A 414 -3.52 2.00 -29.23
CA CYS A 414 -2.39 2.59 -29.93
C CYS A 414 -1.03 2.47 -29.21
N ASN A 415 -0.97 1.84 -28.02
CA ASN A 415 0.29 1.33 -27.50
C ASN A 415 0.91 0.27 -28.44
N TRP A 416 0.11 -0.48 -29.23
CA TRP A 416 0.57 -1.57 -30.09
C TRP A 416 1.52 -1.10 -31.20
N ASP A 417 1.56 0.20 -31.46
CA ASP A 417 2.30 0.79 -32.55
C ASP A 417 3.79 1.08 -32.23
N MET A 418 4.30 0.79 -31.02
CA MET A 418 5.72 0.99 -30.70
C MET A 418 6.30 -0.18 -29.91
N VAL A 419 7.53 -0.62 -30.16
CA VAL A 419 8.08 -1.86 -29.56
C VAL A 419 8.51 -1.71 -28.09
N ASP A 420 8.89 -0.50 -27.67
CA ASP A 420 8.99 -0.14 -26.25
C ASP A 420 7.62 -0.05 -25.58
N ARG A 421 6.55 0.15 -26.38
CA ARG A 421 5.13 0.28 -25.98
C ARG A 421 4.29 -0.96 -26.24
N HIS A 422 4.92 -2.04 -26.68
CA HIS A 422 4.27 -2.85 -27.67
C HIS A 422 3.09 -3.61 -27.14
N ILE A 423 3.40 -4.30 -26.08
CA ILE A 423 2.60 -5.38 -25.59
C ILE A 423 2.09 -5.03 -24.19
N PHE A 424 2.15 -3.71 -23.90
CA PHE A 424 1.18 -2.96 -23.09
C PHE A 424 -0.15 -3.28 -23.73
N ALA A 425 -0.23 -2.74 -24.92
CA ALA A 425 -1.39 -2.57 -25.72
C ALA A 425 -2.34 -3.74 -25.74
N SER A 426 -3.60 -3.38 -25.60
CA SER A 426 -4.67 -4.28 -25.32
C SER A 426 -5.96 -3.61 -25.74
N ASP A 427 -6.38 -3.87 -26.98
CA ASP A 427 -7.51 -3.25 -27.71
C ASP A 427 -8.83 -3.43 -27.01
N SER A 428 -8.85 -4.55 -26.31
CA SER A 428 -9.91 -5.11 -25.56
C SER A 428 -9.97 -4.45 -24.16
N ALA A 429 -8.83 -3.95 -23.62
CA ALA A 429 -8.73 -2.93 -22.57
C ALA A 429 -9.06 -1.53 -23.08
N HIS A 430 -8.70 -1.23 -24.31
CA HIS A 430 -9.04 0.04 -24.92
C HIS A 430 -10.56 0.17 -25.00
N LYS A 431 -11.24 -0.86 -25.53
CA LYS A 431 -12.69 -1.13 -25.40
C LYS A 431 -13.17 -1.00 -23.95
N LYS A 432 -12.37 -1.39 -22.93
CA LYS A 432 -12.72 -1.33 -21.49
C LYS A 432 -12.98 0.07 -20.99
N TRP A 433 -12.38 1.08 -21.62
CA TRP A 433 -12.76 2.47 -21.35
C TRP A 433 -14.04 2.87 -22.08
N TRP A 434 -14.18 2.35 -23.30
CA TRP A 434 -15.17 2.84 -24.25
C TRP A 434 -16.60 2.56 -23.88
N GLN A 435 -16.95 1.52 -23.12
CA GLN A 435 -18.37 1.34 -22.79
C GLN A 435 -18.81 2.16 -21.56
N VAL A 436 -17.93 2.64 -20.68
CA VAL A 436 -18.30 3.67 -19.67
C VAL A 436 -18.43 4.99 -20.37
N HIS A 437 -17.55 5.27 -21.34
CA HIS A 437 -17.75 6.40 -22.23
C HIS A 437 -19.09 6.31 -22.97
N ASP A 438 -19.42 5.17 -23.57
CA ASP A 438 -20.65 5.01 -24.35
C ASP A 438 -21.91 4.95 -23.47
N ALA A 439 -21.82 4.42 -22.24
CA ALA A 439 -22.91 4.37 -21.27
C ALA A 439 -23.08 5.66 -20.44
N MET A 440 -22.05 6.49 -20.29
CA MET A 440 -22.24 7.81 -19.67
C MET A 440 -23.02 8.75 -20.60
N PRO A 441 -23.84 9.67 -20.07
CA PRO A 441 -24.63 10.61 -20.85
C PRO A 441 -23.81 11.34 -21.93
N LYS A 442 -24.40 11.52 -23.12
CA LYS A 442 -23.73 12.19 -24.27
C LYS A 442 -23.12 13.55 -23.92
N LYS A 443 -23.70 14.30 -22.97
CA LYS A 443 -23.15 15.58 -22.47
C LYS A 443 -21.78 15.46 -21.78
N LEU A 444 -21.36 14.25 -21.38
CA LEU A 444 -20.05 13.96 -20.79
C LEU A 444 -19.06 13.37 -21.81
N GLN A 445 -19.55 12.67 -22.83
CA GLN A 445 -18.74 12.10 -23.92
C GLN A 445 -17.88 13.15 -24.65
N GLN A 446 -18.42 14.36 -24.84
CA GLN A 446 -17.69 15.49 -25.46
C GLN A 446 -16.38 15.88 -24.74
N TYR A 447 -16.23 15.58 -23.45
CA TYR A 447 -15.01 15.87 -22.68
C TYR A 447 -13.84 14.92 -23.00
N CYS A 448 -14.10 13.92 -23.85
CA CYS A 448 -13.18 12.86 -24.24
C CYS A 448 -12.94 12.77 -25.76
N ALA A 449 -13.33 13.83 -26.47
CA ALA A 449 -13.08 14.00 -27.89
C ALA A 449 -11.57 14.11 -28.20
N LEU A 450 -11.21 13.85 -29.46
CA LEU A 450 -9.82 13.81 -29.92
C LEU A 450 -9.34 15.22 -30.34
N THR A 451 -8.06 15.53 -30.12
CA THR A 451 -7.42 16.74 -30.68
C THR A 451 -6.50 16.36 -31.82
N GLU A 452 -6.22 17.28 -32.75
CA GLU A 452 -5.25 17.08 -33.85
C GLU A 452 -3.88 16.57 -33.36
N LYS A 453 -3.42 17.08 -32.21
CA LYS A 453 -2.13 16.71 -31.60
C LYS A 453 -2.13 15.26 -31.09
N MET A 454 -3.29 14.73 -30.71
CA MET A 454 -3.46 13.31 -30.35
C MET A 454 -3.58 12.46 -31.62
N ASP A 455 -4.41 12.88 -32.58
CA ASP A 455 -4.59 12.23 -33.88
C ASP A 455 -3.27 12.04 -34.66
N GLY A 456 -2.53 13.13 -34.89
CA GLY A 456 -1.25 13.10 -35.60
C GLY A 456 -0.17 12.28 -34.87
N ARG A 457 -0.26 12.15 -33.54
CA ARG A 457 0.62 11.26 -32.76
C ARG A 457 0.27 9.79 -33.00
N ILE A 458 -1.02 9.43 -33.03
CA ILE A 458 -1.46 8.06 -33.31
C ILE A 458 -1.05 7.67 -34.73
N LYS A 459 -1.39 8.50 -35.73
CA LYS A 459 -0.97 8.31 -37.14
C LYS A 459 0.55 8.13 -37.30
N LYS A 460 1.37 8.94 -36.61
CA LYS A 460 2.83 8.84 -36.65
C LYS A 460 3.37 7.51 -36.15
N TRP A 461 2.87 7.00 -35.02
CA TRP A 461 3.36 5.73 -34.48
C TRP A 461 2.84 4.54 -35.29
N ARG A 462 1.57 4.58 -35.67
CA ARG A 462 0.96 3.59 -36.57
C ARG A 462 1.68 3.46 -37.91
N GLY A 463 2.18 4.57 -38.46
CA GLY A 463 3.08 4.58 -39.62
C GLY A 463 4.37 3.80 -39.35
N ARG A 464 5.09 4.15 -38.27
CA ARG A 464 6.30 3.43 -37.86
C ARG A 464 6.09 1.93 -37.60
N ALA A 465 4.92 1.55 -37.10
CA ALA A 465 4.54 0.15 -36.91
C ALA A 465 4.34 -0.60 -38.23
N LYS A 466 3.80 0.06 -39.25
CA LYS A 466 3.74 -0.43 -40.63
C LYS A 466 5.13 -0.55 -41.25
N ASP A 467 5.96 0.49 -41.13
CA ASP A 467 7.28 0.55 -41.76
C ASP A 467 8.24 -0.51 -41.17
N ALA A 468 8.17 -0.75 -39.86
CA ALA A 468 8.87 -1.84 -39.17
C ALA A 468 8.17 -3.22 -39.30
N ASN A 469 7.09 -3.32 -40.10
CA ASN A 469 6.28 -4.52 -40.33
C ASN A 469 5.94 -5.29 -39.04
N LEU A 470 5.51 -4.56 -37.99
CA LEU A 470 5.44 -5.14 -36.64
C LEU A 470 4.49 -6.34 -36.60
N PRO A 471 4.92 -7.50 -36.05
CA PRO A 471 4.25 -8.79 -36.23
C PRO A 471 2.91 -8.92 -35.49
N ASN A 472 2.52 -7.91 -34.70
CA ASN A 472 1.22 -7.84 -34.04
C ASN A 472 0.09 -7.45 -35.01
N GLY A 473 0.39 -6.73 -36.10
CA GLY A 473 -0.58 -6.35 -37.14
C GLY A 473 -1.62 -5.26 -36.80
N HIS A 474 -1.64 -4.65 -35.61
CA HIS A 474 -2.67 -3.67 -35.22
C HIS A 474 -2.66 -2.40 -36.08
N TRP A 475 -1.51 -2.07 -36.66
CA TRP A 475 -1.33 -1.05 -37.71
C TRP A 475 -2.13 -1.31 -39.00
N LYS A 476 -2.77 -2.48 -39.13
CA LYS A 476 -3.69 -2.87 -40.23
C LYS A 476 -5.17 -2.68 -39.89
N ILE A 477 -5.56 -2.55 -38.61
CA ILE A 477 -6.97 -2.47 -38.17
C ILE A 477 -7.64 -1.21 -38.75
N LYS A 478 -8.73 -1.36 -39.52
CA LYS A 478 -9.43 -0.20 -40.12
C LYS A 478 -10.07 0.66 -39.03
N VAL A 479 -9.58 1.89 -38.87
CA VAL A 479 -10.05 2.88 -37.88
C VAL A 479 -11.47 3.35 -38.26
N ARG A 480 -12.42 3.22 -37.33
CA ARG A 480 -13.83 3.63 -37.44
C ARG A 480 -14.23 4.64 -36.36
N ASP A 481 -13.33 4.98 -35.42
CA ASP A 481 -13.56 5.99 -34.37
C ASP A 481 -14.17 7.29 -34.94
N PRO A 482 -15.39 7.70 -34.54
CA PRO A 482 -16.04 8.88 -35.08
C PRO A 482 -15.29 10.18 -34.71
N ARG A 483 -14.46 10.17 -33.65
CA ARG A 483 -13.68 11.34 -33.23
C ARG A 483 -12.55 11.69 -34.21
N GLN A 484 -12.24 10.83 -35.18
CA GLN A 484 -11.25 11.13 -36.23
C GLN A 484 -11.78 12.13 -37.28
N TYR A 485 -13.10 12.37 -37.32
CA TYR A 485 -13.76 13.29 -38.26
C TYR A 485 -14.20 14.60 -37.60
N HIS A 486 -14.21 14.65 -36.27
CA HIS A 486 -14.65 15.79 -35.47
C HIS A 486 -13.65 16.04 -34.34
N PHE A 487 -12.53 16.67 -34.69
CA PHE A 487 -11.58 17.14 -33.69
C PHE A 487 -12.16 18.32 -32.91
N VAL A 488 -11.86 18.39 -31.62
CA VAL A 488 -11.96 19.68 -30.90
C VAL A 488 -10.74 20.49 -31.27
N GLU A 489 -10.94 21.77 -31.62
CA GLU A 489 -9.82 22.71 -31.74
C GLU A 489 -8.97 22.66 -30.47
N GLY A 490 -7.68 22.37 -30.64
CA GLY A 490 -6.75 22.30 -29.53
C GLY A 490 -6.53 23.69 -28.97
N MET A 491 -7.11 23.99 -27.79
CA MET A 491 -6.79 25.21 -27.04
C MET A 491 -5.27 25.41 -27.00
N TYR A 492 -4.85 26.59 -27.47
CA TYR A 492 -3.52 26.78 -28.03
C TYR A 492 -2.40 26.50 -27.02
N MET A 493 -1.37 25.78 -27.49
CA MET A 493 0.01 26.16 -27.19
C MET A 493 0.74 26.29 -28.53
N SER A 494 1.21 27.50 -28.81
CA SER A 494 1.66 27.94 -30.13
C SER A 494 2.86 27.14 -30.66
N LYS A 495 2.77 26.69 -31.91
CA LYS A 495 3.97 26.41 -32.72
C LYS A 495 4.62 27.75 -33.06
N ASN A 496 5.96 27.81 -33.02
CA ASN A 496 6.74 28.62 -33.96
C ASN A 496 8.21 28.16 -33.94
N MET A 497 8.50 27.07 -34.66
CA MET A 497 9.85 26.68 -35.07
C MET A 497 9.79 25.58 -36.14
N ALA A 498 9.96 25.96 -37.41
CA ALA A 498 10.65 25.21 -38.48
C ALA A 498 10.22 25.68 -39.88
N SER A 499 10.81 26.76 -40.38
CA SER A 499 10.90 27.02 -41.82
C SER A 499 12.13 27.88 -42.13
N ASN A 500 12.89 27.44 -43.13
CA ASN A 500 14.00 28.13 -43.80
C ASN A 500 15.34 28.25 -43.05
N LYS A 501 16.40 28.00 -43.83
CA LYS A 501 17.83 27.99 -43.53
C LYS A 501 18.53 28.35 -44.87
N PRO A 502 19.70 28.98 -44.89
CA PRO A 502 19.99 30.30 -44.31
C PRO A 502 20.53 31.29 -45.38
N SER A 503 20.48 32.59 -45.09
CA SER A 503 21.31 33.61 -45.76
C SER A 503 21.90 34.54 -44.71
N GLY A 504 23.15 34.99 -44.90
CA GLY A 504 23.95 35.58 -43.83
C GLY A 504 23.81 37.09 -43.63
N SER A 505 24.63 37.61 -42.70
CA SER A 505 24.81 39.02 -42.30
C SER A 505 23.62 39.70 -41.61
N TRP A 506 23.77 39.99 -40.30
CA TRP A 506 23.28 41.21 -39.61
C TRP A 506 23.91 41.35 -38.20
N GLN A 507 25.25 41.29 -38.14
CA GLN A 507 26.01 41.22 -36.87
C GLN A 507 26.19 42.60 -36.18
N LYS A 508 25.22 43.52 -36.28
CA LYS A 508 25.35 44.93 -35.84
C LYS A 508 24.15 45.53 -35.07
N LEU A 509 23.14 44.74 -34.70
CA LEU A 509 21.91 45.24 -34.04
C LEU A 509 21.74 44.79 -32.57
N PHE A 510 22.83 44.49 -31.87
CA PHE A 510 22.81 43.90 -30.52
C PHE A 510 23.28 44.84 -29.38
N LEU A 511 23.37 46.16 -29.61
CA LEU A 511 24.05 47.08 -28.67
C LEU A 511 23.27 48.32 -28.20
N VAL A 512 22.01 48.51 -28.60
CA VAL A 512 21.26 49.78 -28.36
C VAL A 512 20.05 49.63 -27.43
N PHE A 513 19.49 48.43 -27.29
CA PHE A 513 18.20 48.22 -26.59
C PHE A 513 18.30 47.92 -25.08
N LEU A 514 19.41 48.28 -24.42
CA LEU A 514 19.74 47.85 -23.05
C LEU A 514 19.93 48.99 -22.02
N THR A 515 19.47 50.21 -22.33
CA THR A 515 19.79 51.42 -21.56
C THR A 515 18.59 52.21 -20.99
N PHE A 516 17.34 51.81 -21.22
CA PHE A 516 16.18 52.70 -20.99
C PHE A 516 15.00 52.19 -20.12
N ILE A 517 15.09 51.02 -19.48
CA ILE A 517 14.03 50.54 -18.55
C ILE A 517 14.62 50.18 -17.18
N SER A 518 15.16 51.20 -16.50
CA SER A 518 15.74 51.07 -15.14
C SER A 518 15.19 52.10 -14.14
N ILE A 519 14.22 52.93 -14.53
CA ILE A 519 13.73 54.07 -13.73
C ILE A 519 12.19 54.09 -13.68
N SER A 520 11.59 53.19 -12.91
CA SER A 520 10.13 53.19 -12.59
C SER A 520 9.76 52.38 -11.32
N LEU A 521 10.73 52.02 -10.46
CA LEU A 521 10.53 51.01 -9.41
C LEU A 521 10.78 51.49 -7.97
N ILE A 522 10.75 52.81 -7.73
CA ILE A 522 11.04 53.41 -6.41
C ILE A 522 9.88 54.30 -5.88
N ILE A 523 8.92 54.70 -6.72
CA ILE A 523 7.77 55.53 -6.31
C ILE A 523 6.46 54.78 -6.57
N ILE A 524 6.00 54.06 -5.53
CA ILE A 524 4.59 53.75 -5.14
C ILE A 524 4.69 52.75 -3.96
N ALA A 525 5.28 53.25 -2.88
CA ALA A 525 5.09 52.76 -1.53
C ALA A 525 4.66 53.96 -0.67
N LEU A 526 3.93 53.72 0.42
CA LEU A 526 3.34 54.74 1.31
C LEU A 526 2.19 55.56 0.70
N SER A 527 0.97 54.99 0.71
CA SER A 527 -0.28 55.78 0.82
C SER A 527 -1.44 54.94 1.38
N LEU A 528 -1.75 55.20 2.66
CA LEU A 528 -3.03 55.04 3.36
C LEU A 528 -3.58 53.62 3.69
N ARG A 529 -4.34 53.59 4.80
CA ARG A 529 -5.12 52.50 5.43
C ARG A 529 -6.55 53.08 5.71
N PRO A 530 -7.36 52.51 6.63
CA PRO A 530 -8.13 51.25 6.62
C PRO A 530 -9.67 51.52 6.74
N ASN A 531 -10.52 50.49 6.95
CA ASN A 531 -11.51 50.44 8.07
C ASN A 531 -12.53 49.27 8.02
N PHE A 532 -12.78 48.67 9.20
CA PHE A 532 -14.04 48.08 9.75
C PHE A 532 -14.82 46.95 9.02
N HIS A 533 -15.75 46.19 9.64
CA HIS A 533 -15.80 45.38 10.89
C HIS A 533 -17.21 44.71 11.00
N LEU A 534 -17.57 43.78 11.90
CA LEU A 534 -16.97 42.51 12.38
C LEU A 534 -17.96 41.82 13.36
N SER A 535 -18.40 40.57 13.16
CA SER A 535 -19.11 39.73 14.16
C SER A 535 -19.27 38.26 13.71
N ASP A 536 -19.58 37.29 14.58
CA ASP A 536 -18.92 36.90 15.84
C ASP A 536 -19.27 35.43 16.19
N HIS A 537 -18.33 34.67 16.79
CA HIS A 537 -18.52 33.65 17.83
C HIS A 537 -17.18 32.96 18.19
N LYS A 538 -17.05 32.49 19.43
CA LYS A 538 -15.75 32.41 20.14
C LYS A 538 -15.03 31.07 20.10
N SER A 539 -13.71 31.12 19.93
CA SER A 539 -12.71 30.18 20.50
C SER A 539 -11.34 30.86 20.58
N LEU A 540 -10.44 30.40 21.46
CA LEU A 540 -9.36 31.23 22.01
C LEU A 540 -8.22 31.57 21.03
N ARG A 541 -7.69 32.80 21.15
CA ARG A 541 -6.39 33.23 20.60
C ARG A 541 -5.24 32.82 21.52
N LEU A 542 -4.06 32.62 20.93
CA LEU A 542 -2.77 32.89 21.57
C LEU A 542 -2.05 34.01 20.81
N LEU A 543 -1.10 34.68 21.48
CA LEU A 543 -0.58 35.99 21.08
C LEU A 543 0.59 35.89 20.08
N ASN A 544 0.52 36.70 19.01
CA ASN A 544 1.65 36.98 18.13
C ASN A 544 2.14 38.42 18.40
N ASN A 545 3.39 38.59 18.83
CA ASN A 545 4.08 39.88 18.80
C ASN A 545 5.61 39.68 18.63
N PRO A 546 6.16 39.80 17.40
CA PRO A 546 7.57 39.57 17.14
C PRO A 546 8.39 40.86 17.31
N SER A 547 8.89 41.13 18.52
CA SER A 547 9.62 42.38 18.82
C SER A 547 10.89 42.21 19.67
N THR A 548 11.69 41.16 19.41
CA THR A 548 13.07 41.02 19.90
C THR A 548 13.98 40.38 18.84
N ASN A 549 14.77 41.21 18.14
CA ASN A 549 15.89 40.72 17.33
C ASN A 549 17.06 40.34 18.25
N ASN A 550 17.02 39.13 18.84
CA ASN A 550 18.19 38.44 19.41
C ASN A 550 17.84 36.97 19.72
N LEU A 551 18.06 36.08 18.76
CA LEU A 551 18.11 34.62 18.97
C LEU A 551 19.34 34.08 18.23
N SER A 552 20.20 33.38 18.96
CA SER A 552 21.50 32.88 18.48
C SER A 552 21.38 31.51 17.79
N ASP A 553 22.49 30.99 17.26
CA ASP A 553 22.57 29.86 16.29
C ASP A 553 22.15 28.46 16.83
N SER A 554 21.55 28.42 18.02
CA SER A 554 21.08 27.24 18.74
C SER A 554 19.70 26.79 18.27
N GLY A 555 19.64 26.02 17.17
CA GLY A 555 18.43 25.32 16.73
C GLY A 555 18.05 24.18 17.69
N LEU A 556 17.34 24.53 18.76
CA LEU A 556 17.04 23.70 19.93
C LEU A 556 15.53 23.42 20.06
N PHE A 557 15.16 22.43 20.89
CA PHE A 557 13.75 22.08 21.14
C PHE A 557 13.09 23.17 21.99
N ASP A 558 11.85 23.54 21.64
CA ASP A 558 10.93 24.20 22.56
C ASP A 558 9.74 23.27 22.83
N LEU A 559 9.59 22.86 24.08
CA LEU A 559 8.54 21.95 24.55
C LEU A 559 7.40 22.69 25.29
N SER A 560 7.47 24.02 25.39
CA SER A 560 6.45 24.84 26.05
C SER A 560 5.07 24.81 25.38
N ALA A 561 5.01 24.36 24.12
CA ALA A 561 3.77 24.20 23.36
C ALA A 561 2.85 23.08 23.89
N LEU A 562 3.34 22.22 24.77
CA LEU A 562 2.65 21.01 25.21
C LEU A 562 1.85 21.26 26.48
N LYS A 563 0.52 21.29 26.35
CA LYS A 563 -0.38 21.60 27.45
C LYS A 563 -0.68 20.39 28.32
N PHE A 564 -0.02 20.37 29.47
CA PHE A 564 -0.27 19.47 30.58
C PHE A 564 -1.60 19.77 31.29
N GLY A 565 -2.50 18.80 31.27
CA GLY A 565 -3.62 18.73 32.22
C GLY A 565 -3.20 17.91 33.43
N GLY A 566 -3.06 18.57 34.59
CA GLY A 566 -2.60 17.96 35.84
C GLY A 566 -1.22 18.48 36.29
N GLY A 567 -1.04 18.65 37.59
CA GLY A 567 0.23 19.04 38.24
C GLY A 567 1.22 17.87 38.30
N THR A 568 1.57 17.37 37.13
CA THR A 568 1.96 15.97 36.95
C THR A 568 3.13 15.91 35.94
N SER A 569 4.28 15.38 36.35
CA SER A 569 5.61 15.65 35.77
C SER A 569 6.15 14.49 34.87
N ILE A 570 7.18 14.65 34.01
CA ILE A 570 7.42 13.86 32.77
C ILE A 570 8.90 13.46 32.51
N LYS A 571 9.28 12.16 32.55
CA LYS A 571 10.69 11.66 32.43
C LYS A 571 11.16 11.67 30.95
N ILE A 572 12.37 11.23 30.63
CA ILE A 572 13.02 11.16 29.30
C ILE A 572 13.86 9.88 29.20
N GLY A 573 14.22 9.44 27.99
CA GLY A 573 15.30 8.49 27.81
C GLY A 573 15.58 8.09 26.37
N LEU A 574 16.76 7.56 26.14
CA LEU A 574 17.45 7.54 24.87
C LEU A 574 17.61 6.10 24.41
N VAL A 575 17.63 5.81 23.11
CA VAL A 575 18.01 4.48 22.63
C VAL A 575 18.81 4.72 21.42
N ASN A 576 20.09 4.37 21.48
CA ASN A 576 20.95 4.46 20.31
C ASN A 576 20.99 5.88 19.67
N LEU A 577 20.44 6.91 20.33
CA LEU A 577 21.14 8.18 20.32
C LEU A 577 22.50 7.85 20.90
N GLU A 578 23.54 8.33 20.27
CA GLU A 578 24.86 8.21 20.83
C GLU A 578 25.22 9.52 21.53
N ASN A 579 26.24 9.44 22.37
CA ASN A 579 26.34 10.15 23.65
C ASN A 579 26.33 11.70 23.53
N HIS A 580 26.62 12.22 22.34
CA HIS A 580 26.51 13.64 21.99
C HIS A 580 25.07 14.16 21.91
N ASP A 581 24.11 13.32 21.55
CA ASP A 581 22.69 13.70 21.43
C ASP A 581 21.97 13.53 22.77
N ILE A 582 22.29 12.43 23.47
CA ILE A 582 22.08 12.22 24.89
C ILE A 582 22.39 13.50 25.69
N GLY A 583 23.64 13.96 25.65
CA GLY A 583 24.08 15.14 26.42
C GLY A 583 23.39 16.45 26.04
N ARG A 584 22.85 16.58 24.81
CA ARG A 584 22.08 17.77 24.41
C ARG A 584 20.65 17.76 24.94
N ALA A 585 20.04 16.59 25.09
CA ALA A 585 18.69 16.49 25.65
C ALA A 585 18.68 16.72 27.17
N TYR A 586 19.63 16.13 27.90
CA TYR A 586 19.87 16.46 29.33
C TYR A 586 20.01 17.98 29.56
N ALA A 587 20.76 18.68 28.70
CA ALA A 587 21.01 20.12 28.82
C ALA A 587 19.81 21.02 28.42
N LEU A 588 18.74 20.44 27.87
CA LEU A 588 17.57 21.16 27.34
C LEU A 588 16.36 21.15 28.27
N MET A 589 16.24 20.13 29.11
CA MET A 589 14.93 19.67 29.59
C MET A 589 14.85 19.71 31.12
N HIS A 590 14.84 20.92 31.66
CA HIS A 590 14.90 21.14 33.11
C HIS A 590 13.77 20.46 33.89
N GLY A 591 14.16 19.92 35.03
CA GLY A 591 13.34 19.08 35.89
C GLY A 591 13.11 17.66 35.36
N VAL A 592 13.64 17.26 34.19
CA VAL A 592 13.44 15.92 33.62
C VAL A 592 14.61 14.99 33.88
N GLU A 593 14.38 13.83 34.53
CA GLU A 593 15.29 12.69 34.39
C GLU A 593 15.23 12.17 32.96
N VAL A 594 16.41 11.86 32.42
CA VAL A 594 16.66 11.17 31.17
C VAL A 594 17.23 9.77 31.48
N VAL A 595 16.93 8.76 30.66
CA VAL A 595 17.40 7.36 30.72
C VAL A 595 18.14 6.99 29.43
N ASN A 596 18.80 5.83 29.31
CA ASN A 596 19.28 5.31 28.01
C ASN A 596 18.76 3.88 27.78
N VAL A 597 19.02 3.31 26.61
CA VAL A 597 18.72 1.92 26.27
C VAL A 597 19.88 1.22 25.62
N ASP A 598 20.51 0.39 26.44
CA ASP A 598 21.64 -0.43 26.05
C ASP A 598 21.23 -1.88 25.83
N PHE A 599 21.60 -2.41 24.67
CA PHE A 599 21.30 -3.77 24.26
C PHE A 599 22.37 -4.28 23.28
N THR A 600 22.65 -5.57 23.35
CA THR A 600 23.69 -6.18 22.51
C THR A 600 23.26 -6.17 21.06
N GLN A 601 23.87 -5.32 20.22
CA GLN A 601 23.42 -5.21 18.85
C GLN A 601 23.55 -6.54 18.06
N VAL A 602 22.67 -6.74 17.09
CA VAL A 602 22.54 -7.95 16.28
C VAL A 602 23.79 -8.18 15.44
N SER A 603 24.12 -9.45 15.18
CA SER A 603 25.31 -9.78 14.41
C SER A 603 25.13 -9.36 12.95
N LYS A 604 26.02 -8.49 12.47
CA LYS A 604 26.07 -8.02 11.06
C LYS A 604 26.29 -9.12 10.02
N LYS A 605 26.46 -10.38 10.44
CA LYS A 605 26.61 -11.55 9.55
C LYS A 605 25.29 -12.07 8.97
N LEU A 606 24.16 -11.62 9.50
CA LEU A 606 22.83 -12.11 9.18
C LEU A 606 22.20 -11.23 8.10
N LYS A 607 21.53 -11.84 7.13
CA LYS A 607 21.21 -11.22 5.81
C LYS A 607 19.72 -10.97 5.63
N TRP A 608 19.11 -11.17 4.46
CA TRP A 608 17.64 -11.09 4.32
C TRP A 608 16.89 -12.42 4.13
N GLU A 609 17.61 -13.52 3.93
CA GLU A 609 17.04 -14.76 3.38
C GLU A 609 17.16 -15.98 4.32
N ASP A 610 18.11 -15.95 5.24
CA ASP A 610 18.66 -17.12 5.95
C ASP A 610 17.68 -18.10 6.65
N PHE A 611 16.63 -17.69 7.38
CA PHE A 611 15.79 -18.68 8.07
C PHE A 611 14.73 -19.20 7.07
N PHE A 612 13.85 -18.30 6.57
CA PHE A 612 12.76 -18.51 5.59
C PHE A 612 12.72 -19.94 5.10
N PRO A 613 11.93 -20.83 5.67
CA PRO A 613 12.24 -22.24 5.50
C PRO A 613 12.18 -22.66 4.03
N GLN A 614 13.21 -23.36 3.56
CA GLN A 614 13.31 -23.78 2.15
C GLN A 614 12.17 -24.72 1.73
N TRP A 615 11.50 -25.33 2.69
CA TRP A 615 10.34 -26.20 2.53
C TRP A 615 9.39 -26.01 3.71
N ILE A 616 8.09 -26.24 3.49
CA ILE A 616 7.12 -26.44 4.56
C ILE A 616 6.39 -27.75 4.33
N ASP A 617 6.17 -28.47 5.43
CA ASP A 617 5.53 -29.78 5.46
C ASP A 617 4.06 -29.65 5.83
N GLU A 618 3.26 -29.37 4.80
CA GLU A 618 1.81 -29.20 4.86
C GLU A 618 1.06 -30.45 5.34
N ASP A 619 1.66 -31.61 5.11
CA ASP A 619 1.11 -32.92 5.47
C ASP A 619 1.43 -33.29 6.93
N LYS A 620 2.27 -32.50 7.62
CA LYS A 620 2.80 -32.77 8.97
C LYS A 620 3.52 -34.13 9.11
N LYS A 621 4.20 -34.58 8.06
CA LYS A 621 4.94 -35.86 7.96
C LYS A 621 6.43 -35.78 8.30
N LYS A 622 6.98 -34.57 8.49
CA LYS A 622 8.42 -34.27 8.64
C LYS A 622 8.72 -33.19 9.71
N GLY A 623 7.72 -32.42 10.14
CA GLY A 623 7.84 -31.47 11.26
C GLY A 623 8.28 -30.06 10.85
N SER A 624 8.41 -29.19 11.85
CA SER A 624 8.64 -27.75 11.64
C SER A 624 10.13 -27.41 11.45
N PRO A 625 10.48 -26.53 10.48
CA PRO A 625 11.83 -26.04 10.27
C PRO A 625 12.23 -24.93 11.27
N SER A 626 13.54 -24.68 11.46
CA SER A 626 14.10 -23.93 12.59
C SER A 626 14.56 -22.49 12.33
N CYS A 627 14.62 -21.69 13.41
CA CYS A 627 14.72 -20.22 13.44
C CYS A 627 15.29 -19.72 14.83
N PRO A 628 16.62 -19.50 15.09
CA PRO A 628 17.21 -19.26 16.45
C PRO A 628 17.65 -17.81 16.88
N GLU A 629 17.59 -17.50 18.19
CA GLU A 629 17.33 -16.25 19.02
C GLU A 629 18.10 -14.87 18.81
N ILE A 630 17.42 -13.70 18.59
CA ILE A 630 17.92 -12.26 18.61
C ILE A 630 18.27 -11.86 20.04
N PRO A 631 19.26 -10.98 20.26
CA PRO A 631 19.54 -10.46 21.59
C PRO A 631 18.70 -9.24 21.85
N MET A 632 18.00 -9.32 22.97
CA MET A 632 17.19 -8.26 23.51
C MET A 632 17.99 -7.71 24.69
N PRO A 633 17.82 -6.44 25.07
CA PRO A 633 17.93 -6.17 26.49
C PRO A 633 16.87 -7.03 27.22
N ARG A 634 17.05 -7.35 28.51
CA ARG A 634 15.95 -7.99 29.27
C ARG A 634 14.71 -7.14 29.14
N MET A 635 13.54 -7.64 29.46
CA MET A 635 12.39 -6.76 29.51
C MET A 635 12.39 -5.77 30.68
N GLU A 636 13.22 -5.90 31.71
CA GLU A 636 12.59 -5.91 33.01
C GLU A 636 13.09 -4.86 34.01
N ASP A 637 13.56 -3.75 33.45
CA ASP A 637 14.39 -2.69 33.99
C ASP A 637 13.86 -1.23 33.81
N TYR A 638 13.62 -0.67 32.59
CA TYR A 638 13.07 0.71 32.39
C TYR A 638 11.60 0.78 32.80
N GLY A 639 11.38 0.80 34.10
CA GLY A 639 10.06 0.94 34.68
C GLY A 639 9.43 2.29 34.51
N GLY A 640 8.16 2.42 34.85
CA GLY A 640 7.55 3.73 34.90
C GLY A 640 7.54 4.46 33.56
N LEU A 641 8.46 5.40 33.38
CA LEU A 641 8.64 6.26 32.19
C LEU A 641 7.36 7.07 31.90
N SER A 642 7.36 8.07 31.02
CA SER A 642 6.06 8.61 30.54
C SER A 642 5.89 8.53 29.03
N VAL A 643 6.94 8.39 28.23
CA VAL A 643 7.04 9.10 26.95
C VAL A 643 8.01 8.17 26.05
N ILE A 644 7.95 7.97 24.71
CA ILE A 644 9.03 7.56 23.74
C ILE A 644 9.46 8.47 22.54
N LEU A 645 10.76 8.55 22.27
CA LEU A 645 11.46 8.71 20.96
C LEU A 645 12.13 7.23 20.81
N ALA A 646 12.69 6.61 19.74
CA ALA A 646 13.80 5.53 19.63
C ALA A 646 14.99 5.68 18.49
N ARG A 647 16.34 5.85 18.56
CA ARG A 647 17.11 6.47 17.37
C ARG A 647 17.17 5.69 16.02
N VAL A 648 16.27 5.87 15.05
CA VAL A 648 16.14 4.96 13.87
C VAL A 648 17.06 5.26 12.68
N PRO A 649 17.81 4.27 12.16
CA PRO A 649 18.57 4.48 10.92
C PRO A 649 17.90 4.18 9.57
N CYS A 650 18.30 4.96 8.55
CA CYS A 650 18.15 4.61 7.13
C CYS A 650 19.25 5.25 6.26
N GLY A 651 19.89 4.43 5.41
CA GLY A 651 20.84 4.82 4.35
C GLY A 651 22.11 5.59 4.78
N ALA A 652 23.24 4.89 4.93
CA ALA A 652 24.56 5.51 4.86
C ALA A 652 24.82 5.99 3.41
N ARG A 653 25.26 7.24 3.25
CA ARG A 653 25.05 8.04 2.02
C ARG A 653 25.94 7.71 0.79
N ASN A 654 26.58 6.54 0.72
CA ASN A 654 27.41 6.18 -0.43
C ASN A 654 26.61 5.45 -1.51
N HIS A 655 26.84 5.83 -2.78
CA HIS A 655 25.83 5.79 -3.84
C HIS A 655 25.58 4.43 -4.54
N THR A 656 26.02 3.30 -3.98
CA THR A 656 26.19 2.05 -4.77
C THR A 656 25.54 0.76 -4.23
N GLU A 657 25.07 0.68 -2.98
CA GLU A 657 24.62 -0.61 -2.39
C GLU A 657 23.21 -0.60 -1.79
N LYS A 658 22.55 -1.78 -1.80
CA LYS A 658 21.08 -1.94 -1.66
C LYS A 658 20.56 -2.09 -0.22
N GLU A 659 21.41 -2.06 0.80
CA GLU A 659 21.07 -2.52 2.16
C GLU A 659 19.98 -1.72 2.89
N GLY A 660 19.58 -0.53 2.44
CA GLY A 660 18.82 0.40 3.30
C GLY A 660 17.38 -0.01 3.65
N VAL A 661 16.94 -1.24 3.39
CA VAL A 661 15.53 -1.62 3.14
C VAL A 661 15.19 -3.08 3.54
N ARG A 662 16.18 -3.97 3.51
CA ARG A 662 16.12 -5.43 3.73
C ARG A 662 17.43 -5.87 4.41
N ASP A 663 17.61 -5.68 5.71
CA ASP A 663 18.97 -5.62 6.32
C ASP A 663 18.95 -5.98 7.81
N VAL A 664 20.00 -6.53 8.46
CA VAL A 664 19.84 -7.06 9.83
C VAL A 664 20.06 -6.15 11.05
N LEU A 665 20.47 -4.89 10.92
CA LEU A 665 20.26 -3.89 12.00
C LEU A 665 19.29 -2.78 11.55
N ARG A 666 18.91 -2.79 10.28
CA ARG A 666 17.51 -2.71 9.88
C ARG A 666 16.86 -4.08 10.15
N LEU A 667 17.32 -4.91 11.12
CA LEU A 667 16.66 -6.03 11.85
C LEU A 667 16.99 -6.14 13.35
N GLN A 668 17.50 -5.09 13.98
CA GLN A 668 17.40 -5.04 15.42
C GLN A 668 17.12 -3.66 16.01
N VAL A 669 16.12 -3.06 15.40
CA VAL A 669 15.50 -1.79 15.67
C VAL A 669 13.96 -1.88 15.53
N ASN A 670 13.41 -2.98 14.97
CA ASN A 670 11.99 -3.35 14.67
C ASN A 670 11.29 -4.86 14.89
N LEU A 671 11.58 -5.74 15.95
CA LEU A 671 11.09 -6.87 16.96
C LEU A 671 11.30 -6.60 18.54
N VAL A 672 10.97 -5.41 19.05
CA VAL A 672 10.65 -4.75 20.38
C VAL A 672 9.36 -3.89 20.30
N VAL A 673 8.44 -4.26 19.42
CA VAL A 673 7.06 -3.82 19.21
C VAL A 673 6.00 -4.99 19.04
N ALA A 674 6.05 -5.98 19.99
CA ALA A 674 5.42 -7.25 20.55
C ALA A 674 4.88 -7.06 21.97
N ASN A 675 5.40 -7.47 23.15
CA ASN A 675 5.07 -7.02 24.56
C ASN A 675 4.53 -5.55 24.82
N LEU A 676 3.63 -4.94 24.00
CA LEU A 676 2.75 -3.74 24.06
C LEU A 676 1.65 -3.43 22.92
N VAL A 677 1.11 -4.30 21.98
CA VAL A 677 -0.33 -4.46 21.37
C VAL A 677 -1.06 -5.94 21.10
N VAL A 678 -1.35 -7.14 21.81
CA VAL A 678 -1.74 -8.06 23.08
C VAL A 678 -1.37 -8.20 24.69
N ALA A 679 -1.10 -7.21 25.63
CA ALA A 679 -0.36 -7.18 26.96
C ALA A 679 0.20 -5.85 27.69
N ASN A 680 -0.04 -4.51 27.48
CA ASN A 680 0.53 -3.40 28.39
C ASN A 680 -0.23 -2.06 28.87
N GLY A 681 -1.34 -1.51 28.35
CA GLY A 681 -1.97 -0.24 28.84
C GLY A 681 -1.73 1.15 28.19
N ASP A 682 -2.03 2.24 28.95
CA ASP A 682 -2.24 3.68 28.59
C ASP A 682 -1.32 4.87 29.18
N ARG A 683 -0.10 4.71 29.77
CA ARG A 683 0.71 5.75 30.52
C ARG A 683 1.42 6.71 29.57
N VAL A 684 2.00 6.19 28.49
CA VAL A 684 2.27 7.01 27.32
C VAL A 684 0.94 7.65 26.81
N ALA A 685 1.01 8.83 26.13
CA ALA A 685 0.10 9.83 25.45
C ALA A 685 -0.03 10.51 23.94
N TYR A 686 0.64 10.95 22.74
CA TYR A 686 1.95 11.24 21.85
C TYR A 686 3.21 10.28 21.59
N VAL A 687 3.67 9.72 20.44
CA VAL A 687 5.10 9.22 20.25
C VAL A 687 5.80 9.32 18.87
N VAL A 688 7.13 9.54 18.90
CA VAL A 688 7.80 10.60 18.03
C VAL A 688 9.00 9.77 17.37
N PHE A 689 9.00 9.70 16.03
CA PHE A 689 10.09 9.29 15.13
C PHE A 689 11.11 10.37 14.77
N MET A 690 12.39 10.09 15.05
CA MET A 690 13.54 10.60 14.28
C MET A 690 14.24 9.46 13.52
N GLY A 691 14.28 9.61 12.20
CA GLY A 691 14.93 8.70 11.25
C GLY A 691 14.66 9.15 9.82
N SER A 692 15.40 8.60 8.85
CA SER A 692 15.25 8.86 7.40
C SER A 692 14.20 7.97 6.72
N CYS A 693 13.49 7.15 7.50
CA CYS A 693 12.34 6.31 7.13
C CYS A 693 11.35 6.19 8.32
N GLY A 694 10.29 5.39 8.15
CA GLY A 694 9.25 5.07 9.13
C GLY A 694 8.56 3.72 8.78
N PRO A 695 7.66 3.19 9.65
CA PRO A 695 7.91 1.86 10.26
C PRO A 695 6.66 0.88 10.42
N MET A 696 6.78 -0.44 10.70
CA MET A 696 6.51 -1.68 9.83
C MET A 696 5.10 -2.33 9.97
N GLN A 697 4.75 -2.99 8.86
CA GLN A 697 3.49 -3.55 8.40
C GLN A 697 3.05 -4.98 8.81
N GLU A 698 3.68 -5.71 9.72
CA GLU A 698 3.03 -6.92 10.31
C GLU A 698 2.88 -6.78 11.81
N ILE A 699 2.78 -5.50 12.21
CA ILE A 699 2.92 -5.13 13.59
C ILE A 699 2.29 -3.84 14.07
N PHE A 700 2.21 -2.78 13.26
CA PHE A 700 1.55 -1.55 13.70
C PHE A 700 0.18 -1.19 13.12
N ARG A 701 -0.87 -2.02 13.04
CA ARG A 701 -1.94 -1.92 12.02
C ARG A 701 -2.42 -0.49 11.91
N CYS A 702 -1.84 0.20 10.91
CA CYS A 702 -2.04 1.51 10.32
C CYS A 702 -2.92 2.51 11.01
N GLU A 703 -4.08 1.98 11.33
CA GLU A 703 -5.31 2.55 11.73
C GLU A 703 -5.14 3.52 12.88
N ASP A 704 -4.13 3.29 13.71
CA ASP A 704 -3.71 4.21 14.72
C ASP A 704 -2.41 4.91 14.32
N LEU A 705 -2.27 5.48 13.12
CA LEU A 705 -1.31 6.56 12.85
C LEU A 705 -2.00 7.92 12.78
N GLU A 706 -1.36 8.93 13.33
CA GLU A 706 -1.56 10.33 13.00
C GLU A 706 -0.19 11.01 13.16
N ILE A 707 0.14 12.05 12.38
CA ILE A 707 1.52 12.52 12.23
C ILE A 707 1.60 14.07 12.02
N ILE A 708 2.27 14.93 12.85
CA ILE A 708 2.37 16.43 12.67
C ILE A 708 3.77 17.03 12.35
N GLY A 709 3.75 18.18 11.65
CA GLY A 709 4.62 19.31 11.96
C GLY A 709 6.10 19.23 11.57
N CYS A 710 6.44 19.76 10.38
CA CYS A 710 7.64 20.57 10.20
C CYS A 710 7.23 21.81 9.42
N THR A 711 7.51 22.96 10.01
CA THR A 711 7.56 24.24 9.33
C THR A 711 8.88 24.34 8.59
N SER A 712 8.84 24.51 7.26
CA SER A 712 10.06 24.78 6.49
C SER A 712 10.45 26.25 6.64
N LEU A 713 11.25 26.55 7.66
CA LEU A 713 12.12 27.72 7.66
C LEU A 713 13.33 27.44 6.76
N THR A 714 13.77 28.46 6.02
CA THR A 714 14.80 28.32 4.98
C THR A 714 16.21 28.32 5.56
N CYS A 715 16.70 27.17 6.02
CA CYS A 715 18.12 26.98 6.28
C CYS A 715 18.89 26.80 4.96
N GLY A 716 19.73 27.77 4.62
CA GLY A 716 20.66 27.66 3.48
C GLY A 716 21.86 26.76 3.78
N ASN A 717 22.35 26.05 2.76
CA ASN A 717 23.65 25.36 2.63
C ASN A 717 24.45 25.03 3.92
N SER A 718 23.92 24.22 4.85
CA SER A 718 24.73 23.46 5.84
C SER A 718 23.89 22.39 6.58
N ASN A 719 24.56 21.46 7.27
CA ASN A 719 23.94 20.30 7.94
C ASN A 719 23.31 20.67 9.31
N LYS A 720 21.98 20.70 9.43
CA LYS A 720 21.24 20.66 10.72
C LYS A 720 20.01 19.71 10.66
N ARG A 721 19.41 19.39 11.82
CA ARG A 721 18.51 18.23 12.06
C ARG A 721 16.99 18.52 11.92
N CYS A 722 16.14 17.53 12.24
CA CYS A 722 14.73 17.51 11.81
C CYS A 722 13.77 16.68 12.73
N LEU A 723 12.95 17.33 13.57
CA LEU A 723 11.99 16.77 14.56
C LEU A 723 10.54 16.58 14.01
N CYS A 724 9.57 15.93 14.69
CA CYS A 724 8.23 15.54 14.13
C CYS A 724 7.01 15.52 15.13
N LEU A 725 6.47 16.64 15.66
CA LEU A 725 5.42 16.68 16.73
C LEU A 725 3.97 16.13 16.36
N LEU A 726 2.90 16.27 17.19
CA LEU A 726 1.57 15.52 17.17
C LEU A 726 0.32 16.27 17.84
N GLY A 727 -0.99 15.81 17.87
CA GLY A 727 -2.20 16.61 18.39
C GLY A 727 -3.76 16.23 18.58
N ASN A 728 -4.36 15.18 19.27
CA ASN A 728 -5.52 15.19 20.31
C ASN A 728 -6.31 13.85 20.75
N TYR A 729 -6.13 13.23 21.97
CA TYR A 729 -6.45 11.82 22.54
C TYR A 729 -7.85 11.11 22.55
N SER A 730 -7.94 9.71 22.49
CA SER A 730 -8.78 8.79 23.38
C SER A 730 -9.31 7.42 22.85
N GLN A 731 -9.29 6.37 23.70
CA GLN A 731 -10.12 5.11 23.69
C GLN A 731 -10.23 4.14 22.46
N SER A 732 -9.27 3.17 22.41
CA SER A 732 -8.93 1.98 21.57
C SER A 732 -7.85 0.91 22.07
N ALA A 733 -8.01 -0.46 22.13
CA ALA A 733 -6.89 -1.48 22.32
C ALA A 733 -7.20 -2.97 21.97
N PRO A 734 -6.45 -3.81 21.22
CA PRO A 734 -6.99 -4.94 20.42
C PRO A 734 -7.80 -6.03 21.12
N ARG A 735 -8.91 -6.45 20.50
CA ARG A 735 -9.76 -7.49 21.09
C ARG A 735 -9.37 -8.82 20.47
N LEU A 736 -8.60 -9.62 21.20
CA LEU A 736 -8.86 -11.05 21.12
C LEU A 736 -10.23 -11.25 21.80
N GLN A 737 -11.24 -11.54 20.97
CA GLN A 737 -12.66 -11.77 21.31
C GLN A 737 -13.48 -10.50 21.63
N ASP A 738 -14.55 -10.25 20.87
CA ASP A 738 -15.87 -10.21 21.52
C ASP A 738 -16.61 -11.46 21.09
N HIS A 739 -17.37 -12.07 21.99
CA HIS A 739 -18.60 -12.75 21.56
C HIS A 739 -19.66 -11.67 21.31
N ASN A 740 -19.96 -11.39 20.04
CA ASN A 740 -20.94 -10.36 19.64
C ASN A 740 -21.61 -10.64 18.28
N SER A 741 -22.14 -11.86 18.12
CA SER A 741 -23.52 -12.09 17.63
C SER A 741 -23.90 -11.72 16.18
N HIS A 742 -23.00 -11.16 15.37
CA HIS A 742 -23.25 -10.89 13.96
C HIS A 742 -22.26 -11.70 13.09
N PRO A 743 -22.77 -12.53 12.13
CA PRO A 743 -21.92 -13.40 11.35
C PRO A 743 -20.99 -12.59 10.45
N LYS A 744 -19.70 -12.96 10.40
CA LYS A 744 -18.75 -12.42 9.42
C LYS A 744 -19.35 -12.61 8.03
N ARG A 745 -19.72 -11.51 7.39
CA ARG A 745 -20.27 -11.50 6.02
C ARG A 745 -19.11 -11.85 5.11
N VAL A 746 -19.18 -12.87 4.26
CA VAL A 746 -18.03 -13.21 3.42
C VAL A 746 -18.39 -13.46 1.95
N ALA A 747 -17.48 -13.10 1.06
CA ALA A 747 -17.68 -13.09 -0.39
C ALA A 747 -16.52 -13.70 -1.13
N TYR A 748 -16.81 -14.39 -2.23
CA TYR A 748 -15.80 -14.71 -3.22
C TYR A 748 -15.61 -13.54 -4.18
N ALA A 749 -14.44 -12.92 -4.30
CA ALA A 749 -14.23 -11.86 -5.31
C ALA A 749 -13.83 -12.39 -6.73
N THR A 750 -13.90 -11.61 -7.83
CA THR A 750 -12.92 -11.85 -8.94
C THR A 750 -12.44 -10.72 -9.85
N VAL A 751 -11.11 -10.62 -10.11
CA VAL A 751 -10.40 -9.65 -10.96
C VAL A 751 -9.90 -10.30 -12.15
N LEU A 752 -10.13 -9.56 -13.19
CA LEU A 752 -9.91 -9.94 -14.52
C LEU A 752 -9.55 -8.58 -15.21
N HIS A 753 -8.43 -8.42 -15.95
CA HIS A 753 -7.49 -7.23 -15.95
C HIS A 753 -6.92 -6.51 -17.26
N SER A 754 -7.64 -6.12 -18.34
CA SER A 754 -7.30 -5.61 -19.75
C SER A 754 -7.89 -6.34 -21.05
N SER A 755 -9.21 -6.44 -21.40
CA SER A 755 -9.87 -7.37 -22.44
C SER A 755 -11.19 -8.11 -22.10
N GLU A 756 -12.00 -8.56 -23.06
CA GLU A 756 -13.07 -9.56 -22.81
C GLU A 756 -12.56 -11.02 -22.71
N VAL A 757 -11.33 -11.36 -23.12
CA VAL A 757 -10.99 -12.76 -23.48
C VAL A 757 -10.99 -13.84 -22.38
N TYR A 758 -11.17 -13.54 -21.09
CA TYR A 758 -11.49 -14.54 -20.05
C TYR A 758 -12.80 -14.17 -19.32
N VAL A 759 -13.87 -13.70 -20.03
CA VAL A 759 -15.28 -13.86 -19.56
C VAL A 759 -15.44 -15.27 -19.05
N CYS A 760 -14.99 -16.18 -19.91
CA CYS A 760 -15.04 -17.60 -19.75
C CYS A 760 -14.20 -18.08 -18.56
N GLY A 761 -13.11 -17.36 -18.24
CA GLY A 761 -12.36 -17.55 -17.01
C GLY A 761 -13.23 -17.28 -15.78
N ALA A 762 -13.85 -16.11 -15.68
CA ALA A 762 -14.75 -15.78 -14.57
C ALA A 762 -16.00 -16.66 -14.51
N ILE A 763 -16.58 -17.03 -15.64
CA ILE A 763 -17.76 -17.92 -15.66
C ILE A 763 -17.34 -19.30 -15.18
N ALA A 764 -16.27 -19.90 -15.71
CA ALA A 764 -15.72 -21.16 -15.20
C ALA A 764 -15.37 -21.05 -13.72
N LEU A 765 -14.88 -19.91 -13.30
CA LEU A 765 -14.58 -19.68 -11.91
C LEU A 765 -15.82 -19.69 -11.02
N ALA A 766 -16.84 -18.88 -11.33
CA ALA A 766 -18.14 -18.91 -10.63
C ALA A 766 -18.67 -20.32 -10.52
N GLN A 767 -18.68 -21.02 -11.66
CA GLN A 767 -19.26 -22.33 -11.76
C GLN A 767 -18.43 -23.34 -10.97
N SER A 768 -17.09 -23.26 -10.97
CA SER A 768 -16.24 -24.10 -10.11
C SER A 768 -16.42 -23.83 -8.60
N ILE A 769 -16.65 -22.58 -8.19
CA ILE A 769 -16.98 -22.22 -6.81
C ILE A 769 -18.32 -22.86 -6.41
N ARG A 770 -19.35 -22.69 -7.24
CA ARG A 770 -20.69 -23.25 -6.98
C ARG A 770 -20.71 -24.79 -7.06
N GLN A 771 -19.93 -25.40 -7.97
CA GLN A 771 -19.71 -26.85 -8.06
C GLN A 771 -18.97 -27.41 -6.85
N THR A 772 -18.29 -26.57 -6.06
CA THR A 772 -17.70 -26.93 -4.76
C THR A 772 -18.56 -26.49 -3.57
N ASN A 773 -19.87 -26.32 -3.80
CA ASN A 773 -20.93 -26.08 -2.82
C ASN A 773 -20.84 -24.79 -2.00
N SER A 774 -19.91 -23.87 -2.31
CA SER A 774 -19.86 -22.60 -1.59
C SER A 774 -21.06 -21.73 -1.94
N THR A 775 -21.77 -21.25 -0.92
CA THR A 775 -22.93 -20.35 -1.03
C THR A 775 -22.58 -18.87 -0.93
N HIS A 776 -21.34 -18.56 -0.53
CA HIS A 776 -20.86 -17.21 -0.25
C HIS A 776 -20.93 -16.26 -1.45
N ASP A 777 -20.83 -14.96 -1.17
CA ASP A 777 -21.23 -13.94 -2.11
C ASP A 777 -20.25 -13.81 -3.28
N LEU A 778 -20.67 -14.22 -4.47
CA LEU A 778 -19.90 -14.07 -5.70
C LEU A 778 -19.82 -12.58 -6.09
N VAL A 779 -18.73 -11.90 -5.77
CA VAL A 779 -18.38 -10.54 -6.19
C VAL A 779 -17.18 -10.54 -7.13
N LEU A 780 -17.38 -11.04 -8.35
CA LEU A 780 -16.70 -10.63 -9.59
C LEU A 780 -16.52 -9.14 -9.65
N LEU A 781 -15.77 -8.63 -10.61
CA LEU A 781 -15.48 -7.21 -10.70
C LEU A 781 -15.87 -6.74 -12.16
N HIS A 782 -15.54 -5.60 -12.78
CA HIS A 782 -15.76 -5.33 -14.25
C HIS A 782 -14.73 -4.29 -14.77
N ASP A 783 -14.48 -4.18 -16.09
CA ASP A 783 -14.71 -2.86 -16.72
C ASP A 783 -15.92 -2.93 -17.63
N SER A 784 -16.38 -1.76 -18.04
CA SER A 784 -17.07 -1.47 -19.28
C SER A 784 -16.23 -1.70 -20.56
N SER A 785 -15.66 -2.90 -20.69
CA SER A 785 -15.60 -3.65 -21.96
C SER A 785 -16.25 -4.99 -21.82
N LEU A 786 -16.57 -5.43 -20.59
CA LEU A 786 -17.72 -6.28 -20.45
C LEU A 786 -18.88 -5.52 -21.09
N GLY A 787 -19.20 -5.87 -22.34
CA GLY A 787 -20.39 -5.34 -22.99
C GLY A 787 -21.60 -5.62 -22.13
N ALA A 788 -22.73 -4.98 -22.41
CA ALA A 788 -23.99 -5.39 -21.81
C ALA A 788 -24.19 -6.92 -21.89
N LYS A 789 -23.74 -7.55 -22.99
CA LYS A 789 -23.65 -9.01 -23.17
C LYS A 789 -22.75 -9.71 -22.13
N SER A 790 -21.50 -9.28 -21.95
CA SER A 790 -20.60 -9.91 -20.98
C SER A 790 -21.00 -9.65 -19.53
N LEU A 791 -21.45 -8.41 -19.21
CA LEU A 791 -22.06 -8.07 -17.92
C LEU A 791 -23.20 -9.03 -17.60
N GLN A 792 -24.11 -9.24 -18.55
CA GLN A 792 -25.23 -10.16 -18.44
C GLN A 792 -24.76 -11.61 -18.23
N GLY A 793 -23.81 -12.12 -19.02
CA GLY A 793 -23.32 -13.49 -18.89
C GLY A 793 -22.61 -13.77 -17.56
N LEU A 794 -21.97 -12.74 -17.01
CA LEU A 794 -21.29 -12.83 -15.73
C LEU A 794 -22.26 -12.65 -14.55
N GLN A 795 -23.22 -11.72 -14.64
CA GLN A 795 -24.37 -11.65 -13.73
C GLN A 795 -25.12 -12.98 -13.65
N ALA A 796 -25.39 -13.60 -14.81
CA ALA A 796 -26.04 -14.91 -14.91
C ALA A 796 -25.23 -16.01 -14.20
N ALA A 797 -23.90 -15.98 -14.28
CA ALA A 797 -23.02 -16.89 -13.54
C ALA A 797 -23.03 -16.66 -11.99
N GLY A 798 -23.95 -15.85 -11.47
CA GLY A 798 -24.17 -15.60 -10.04
C GLY A 798 -23.39 -14.42 -9.49
N TRP A 799 -22.64 -13.71 -10.33
CA TRP A 799 -21.71 -12.69 -9.90
C TRP A 799 -22.35 -11.29 -9.74
N LYS A 800 -22.35 -10.76 -8.51
CA LYS A 800 -22.99 -9.50 -8.09
C LYS A 800 -22.40 -8.25 -8.75
N SER A 801 -22.85 -7.95 -9.97
CA SER A 801 -22.60 -6.73 -10.76
C SER A 801 -22.76 -5.42 -9.98
N ARG A 802 -21.85 -4.49 -10.22
CA ARG A 802 -21.61 -3.23 -9.48
C ARG A 802 -20.70 -2.31 -10.37
N LEU A 803 -20.11 -1.19 -9.91
CA LEU A 803 -19.06 -0.34 -10.61
C LEU A 803 -17.90 0.41 -9.66
N ILE A 804 -16.53 0.26 -9.76
CA ILE A 804 -15.22 0.61 -9.01
C ILE A 804 -13.87 1.10 -9.73
N GLN A 805 -13.05 2.07 -9.29
CA GLN A 805 -11.93 2.57 -10.16
C GLN A 805 -10.57 1.83 -10.37
N ARG A 806 -10.23 1.49 -11.64
CA ARG A 806 -8.90 1.37 -12.37
C ARG A 806 -7.57 1.81 -11.62
N ILE A 807 -6.37 1.14 -11.66
CA ILE A 807 -5.08 1.58 -10.95
C ILE A 807 -3.70 1.22 -11.65
N ARG A 808 -2.62 2.07 -11.55
CA ARG A 808 -1.32 2.08 -12.30
C ARG A 808 0.00 2.00 -11.51
N SER A 809 1.08 2.08 -12.29
CA SER A 809 2.52 1.91 -12.02
C SER A 809 3.51 2.94 -12.60
N PRO A 810 3.70 4.14 -12.07
CA PRO A 810 4.53 5.16 -12.72
C PRO A 810 6.03 4.78 -12.96
N PHE A 811 6.52 3.66 -12.41
CA PHE A 811 7.80 3.04 -12.76
C PHE A 811 7.85 2.48 -14.16
N SER A 812 6.77 1.80 -14.53
CA SER A 812 6.78 0.92 -15.66
C SER A 812 7.00 1.76 -16.91
N VAL A 813 7.49 1.14 -17.97
CA VAL A 813 7.56 1.80 -19.28
C VAL A 813 6.13 2.09 -19.73
N ASN A 814 5.98 2.50 -20.98
CA ASN A 814 4.71 2.48 -21.65
C ASN A 814 4.55 1.22 -22.58
N GLY A 815 5.28 0.06 -22.41
CA GLY A 815 5.08 -1.24 -23.18
C GLY A 815 5.63 -2.63 -22.79
N SER A 816 4.82 -3.72 -22.85
CA SER A 816 5.07 -5.21 -22.97
C SER A 816 4.32 -6.42 -22.15
N TYR A 817 4.23 -6.57 -20.79
CA TYR A 817 3.24 -7.29 -19.88
C TYR A 817 3.24 -6.94 -18.31
N ASN A 818 3.64 -5.70 -17.89
CA ASN A 818 3.33 -4.65 -16.83
C ASN A 818 3.19 -3.02 -17.21
N GLU A 819 2.26 -2.04 -17.71
CA GLU A 819 0.81 -1.53 -18.20
C GLU A 819 -0.42 -0.91 -17.40
N TRP A 820 -1.69 -1.39 -17.15
CA TRP A 820 -2.70 -2.47 -17.45
C TRP A 820 -2.35 -4.04 -17.66
N ASN A 821 -2.60 -5.11 -16.81
CA ASN A 821 -1.75 -6.31 -16.17
C ASN A 821 -0.62 -6.46 -14.84
N TYR A 822 0.00 -5.71 -13.73
CA TYR A 822 -0.08 -4.48 -12.61
C TYR A 822 -1.03 -3.10 -12.39
N SER A 823 -2.35 -2.74 -12.29
CA SER A 823 -3.86 -3.09 -12.36
C SER A 823 -4.85 -4.31 -11.67
N LYS A 824 -4.92 -5.10 -10.46
CA LYS A 824 -4.37 -5.55 -8.96
C LYS A 824 -4.09 -4.77 -7.53
N LEU A 825 -4.25 -3.45 -7.18
CA LEU A 825 -4.33 -2.62 -5.93
C LEU A 825 -5.56 -1.65 -5.52
N ARG A 826 -6.83 -1.89 -5.95
CA ARG A 826 -8.27 -1.61 -5.51
C ARG A 826 -9.26 -2.41 -4.55
N ILE A 827 -9.71 -3.71 -4.64
CA ILE A 827 -10.66 -4.36 -3.62
C ILE A 827 -10.19 -4.43 -2.19
N TRP A 828 -11.15 -4.34 -1.29
CA TRP A 828 -11.38 -5.06 -0.04
C TRP A 828 -12.75 -4.56 0.48
N GLN A 829 -13.65 -4.33 -0.48
CA GLN A 829 -14.24 -3.02 -0.69
C GLN A 829 -15.78 -2.93 -0.82
N LEU A 830 -16.63 -3.78 -0.27
CA LEU A 830 -16.44 -5.12 0.26
C LEU A 830 -15.90 -5.23 1.71
N THR A 831 -16.02 -4.12 2.47
CA THR A 831 -16.51 -4.04 3.87
C THR A 831 -18.02 -4.15 4.08
N ASP A 832 -18.82 -4.40 3.03
CA ASP A 832 -20.07 -5.15 3.23
C ASP A 832 -19.81 -6.64 3.48
N TYR A 833 -18.52 -7.02 3.54
CA TYR A 833 -18.01 -8.27 4.05
C TYR A 833 -17.07 -8.00 5.26
N ASP A 834 -16.73 -9.05 6.01
CA ASP A 834 -15.84 -9.15 7.19
C ASP A 834 -14.73 -10.22 7.00
N LYS A 835 -14.64 -10.83 5.79
CA LYS A 835 -13.48 -11.46 5.11
C LYS A 835 -13.85 -11.78 3.64
N VAL A 836 -12.89 -11.98 2.73
CA VAL A 836 -13.18 -12.32 1.32
C VAL A 836 -12.19 -13.30 0.70
N LEU A 837 -12.69 -13.93 -0.36
CA LEU A 837 -12.19 -15.10 -1.05
C LEU A 837 -12.23 -14.91 -2.59
N PHE A 838 -11.41 -14.05 -3.18
CA PHE A 838 -11.29 -14.01 -4.65
C PHE A 838 -11.06 -15.32 -5.37
N ILE A 839 -10.97 -15.34 -6.71
CA ILE A 839 -10.04 -16.25 -7.44
C ILE A 839 -9.46 -15.61 -8.73
N ASP A 840 -8.14 -15.48 -8.99
CA ASP A 840 -7.59 -15.11 -10.34
C ASP A 840 -8.27 -16.05 -11.34
N ALA A 841 -9.11 -15.58 -12.27
CA ALA A 841 -9.99 -16.51 -13.03
C ALA A 841 -9.32 -17.13 -14.27
N ASP A 842 -8.00 -17.09 -14.30
CA ASP A 842 -7.14 -18.17 -14.80
C ASP A 842 -6.77 -19.17 -13.70
N LEU A 843 -7.66 -19.35 -12.72
CA LEU A 843 -7.81 -20.52 -11.88
C LEU A 843 -9.26 -21.03 -11.95
N ILE A 844 -9.43 -22.27 -11.50
CA ILE A 844 -10.73 -22.94 -11.25
C ILE A 844 -10.67 -23.68 -9.92
N VAL A 845 -11.78 -23.77 -9.20
CA VAL A 845 -11.89 -24.56 -7.97
C VAL A 845 -12.06 -26.06 -8.27
N LEU A 846 -11.35 -26.91 -7.52
CA LEU A 846 -11.45 -28.38 -7.58
C LEU A 846 -11.98 -29.01 -6.27
N LYS A 847 -11.91 -28.34 -5.11
CA LYS A 847 -12.57 -28.73 -3.85
C LYS A 847 -12.96 -27.48 -3.05
N ASN A 848 -13.91 -27.60 -2.12
CA ASN A 848 -14.36 -26.48 -1.28
C ASN A 848 -13.20 -25.86 -0.46
N VAL A 849 -13.27 -24.55 -0.28
CA VAL A 849 -12.20 -23.71 0.27
C VAL A 849 -12.67 -22.73 1.35
N ASP A 850 -13.97 -22.70 1.67
CA ASP A 850 -14.55 -21.74 2.64
C ASP A 850 -13.90 -21.81 4.03
N LYS A 851 -13.32 -22.96 4.40
CA LYS A 851 -12.61 -23.12 5.68
C LYS A 851 -11.49 -22.09 5.89
N PHE A 852 -10.97 -21.50 4.81
CA PHE A 852 -9.88 -20.55 4.86
C PHE A 852 -10.34 -19.08 5.12
N PHE A 853 -11.66 -18.83 5.26
CA PHE A 853 -12.30 -17.62 5.83
C PHE A 853 -11.94 -17.34 7.32
N ASN A 854 -10.92 -17.99 7.88
CA ASN A 854 -10.42 -17.77 9.24
C ASN A 854 -8.96 -17.26 9.31
N TYR A 855 -8.22 -17.33 8.21
CA TYR A 855 -6.78 -17.10 8.16
C TYR A 855 -6.60 -15.56 7.93
N PRO A 856 -5.68 -14.83 8.60
CA PRO A 856 -5.70 -13.36 8.73
C PRO A 856 -5.21 -12.64 7.45
N GLN A 857 -4.59 -11.47 7.58
CA GLN A 857 -3.69 -10.96 6.54
C GLN A 857 -2.38 -10.39 7.10
N LEU A 858 -1.30 -10.31 6.30
CA LEU A 858 -1.12 -10.97 5.01
C LEU A 858 -1.04 -12.53 5.29
N SER A 859 -1.20 -13.50 4.35
CA SER A 859 -1.46 -14.96 4.64
C SER A 859 -1.43 -15.91 3.42
N ALA A 860 -0.38 -16.66 2.98
CA ALA A 860 -0.18 -16.91 1.51
C ALA A 860 0.65 -18.23 0.86
N ALA A 861 0.68 -19.38 -1.22
CA ALA A 861 1.35 -20.45 -2.05
C ALA A 861 2.43 -19.84 -2.98
N PRO A 862 3.73 -20.14 -2.74
CA PRO A 862 4.88 -19.31 -3.11
C PRO A 862 5.18 -19.22 -4.60
N ASN A 863 5.99 -18.21 -4.92
CA ASN A 863 6.78 -18.22 -6.15
C ASN A 863 8.27 -18.51 -5.87
N ASN A 864 8.79 -18.41 -4.64
CA ASN A 864 9.97 -19.20 -4.22
C ASN A 864 10.14 -19.37 -2.69
N ARG A 865 11.22 -18.80 -2.14
CA ARG A 865 11.66 -18.81 -0.74
C ARG A 865 11.43 -17.45 -0.10
N VAL A 866 11.60 -16.39 -0.91
CA VAL A 866 11.63 -15.00 -0.48
C VAL A 866 10.83 -14.05 -1.36
N ILE A 867 10.08 -14.52 -2.36
CA ILE A 867 9.27 -13.71 -3.29
C ILE A 867 8.05 -14.44 -3.90
N PHE A 868 6.91 -13.76 -3.83
CA PHE A 868 5.51 -13.99 -4.15
C PHE A 868 5.06 -14.55 -5.48
N ASN A 869 3.90 -15.25 -5.47
CA ASN A 869 2.96 -15.29 -6.60
C ASN A 869 1.64 -14.55 -6.32
N SER A 870 1.35 -13.53 -7.12
CA SER A 870 0.17 -12.68 -6.99
C SER A 870 -1.15 -13.27 -7.46
N GLY A 871 -1.19 -14.55 -7.78
CA GLY A 871 -2.40 -15.22 -8.25
C GLY A 871 -3.52 -15.30 -7.22
N VAL A 872 -3.35 -14.76 -6.00
CA VAL A 872 -3.96 -15.24 -4.74
C VAL A 872 -3.60 -14.28 -3.55
N MET A 873 -4.49 -13.50 -2.87
CA MET A 873 -4.33 -12.73 -1.57
C MET A 873 -5.47 -12.49 -0.44
N VAL A 874 -5.65 -13.26 0.68
CA VAL A 874 -6.68 -13.22 1.80
C VAL A 874 -6.96 -11.80 2.23
N ILE A 875 -8.18 -11.62 2.67
CA ILE A 875 -8.67 -10.29 2.83
C ILE A 875 -9.29 -10.04 4.21
N GLU A 876 -8.69 -9.14 5.01
CA GLU A 876 -8.98 -8.74 6.40
C GLU A 876 -9.35 -7.25 6.64
N PRO A 877 -10.65 -6.96 6.75
CA PRO A 877 -11.36 -5.21 5.89
C PRO A 877 -11.88 -4.67 7.46
N SER A 878 -10.82 -3.81 7.72
CA SER A 878 -9.73 -3.18 6.96
C SER A 878 -10.06 -2.05 5.96
N THR A 879 -11.00 -1.09 6.20
CA THR A 879 -10.93 0.24 5.53
C THR A 879 -9.83 1.15 6.05
N CYS A 880 -9.12 0.66 7.07
CA CYS A 880 -7.75 1.06 7.20
C CYS A 880 -7.07 0.99 5.89
N MET A 881 -7.28 -0.09 5.15
CA MET A 881 -6.11 -0.73 4.69
C MET A 881 -5.89 -0.54 3.20
N PHE A 882 -6.14 0.67 2.68
CA PHE A 882 -6.26 1.12 1.29
C PHE A 882 -5.78 2.54 0.72
N LYS A 883 -4.69 3.29 1.07
CA LYS A 883 -4.36 4.75 0.84
C LYS A 883 -2.90 5.03 0.61
N ASP A 884 -2.07 4.01 0.64
CA ASP A 884 -0.73 4.05 1.20
C ASP A 884 0.19 2.88 0.77
N LEU A 885 -0.25 1.63 0.52
CA LEU A 885 0.17 0.97 -0.71
C LEU A 885 -0.35 1.71 -1.89
N MET A 886 -1.43 2.48 -1.73
CA MET A 886 -1.59 3.74 -2.42
C MET A 886 -0.52 4.74 -1.93
N SER A 887 -0.77 6.02 -1.64
CA SER A 887 0.18 7.15 -1.34
C SER A 887 1.54 7.24 -2.07
N LYS A 888 1.97 6.25 -2.85
CA LYS A 888 3.34 5.80 -2.89
C LYS A 888 4.03 5.64 -4.22
N ARG A 889 3.37 6.03 -5.31
CA ARG A 889 3.65 5.45 -6.62
C ARG A 889 5.04 5.67 -7.16
N TYR A 890 5.77 6.64 -6.62
CA TYR A 890 7.13 6.90 -7.01
C TYR A 890 8.09 6.93 -5.80
N LYS A 891 7.84 6.13 -4.75
CA LYS A 891 8.89 5.79 -3.80
C LYS A 891 8.68 4.44 -3.11
N LEU A 892 8.44 3.35 -3.82
CA LEU A 892 9.46 2.29 -3.85
C LEU A 892 9.37 1.47 -5.17
N VAL A 893 10.50 0.97 -5.72
CA VAL A 893 10.64 0.45 -7.09
C VAL A 893 9.95 -0.88 -7.36
N SER A 894 9.21 -0.98 -8.47
CA SER A 894 8.62 -2.26 -8.87
C SER A 894 9.65 -3.18 -9.54
N TYR A 895 9.98 -4.37 -9.00
CA TYR A 895 11.06 -5.22 -9.57
C TYR A 895 10.72 -5.79 -10.94
N ASN A 896 9.54 -6.40 -11.11
CA ASN A 896 9.09 -6.91 -12.41
C ASN A 896 8.31 -5.84 -13.19
N ALA A 897 8.39 -4.60 -12.71
CA ALA A 897 7.49 -3.53 -13.05
C ALA A 897 6.00 -3.91 -12.88
N GLY A 898 5.63 -5.00 -12.16
CA GLY A 898 4.40 -5.86 -12.17
C GLY A 898 3.56 -5.99 -10.87
N ASP A 899 2.52 -6.83 -10.82
CA ASP A 899 1.62 -7.07 -9.63
C ASP A 899 2.14 -8.17 -8.72
N GLN A 900 3.17 -8.81 -9.23
CA GLN A 900 4.31 -9.36 -8.53
C GLN A 900 5.46 -8.30 -8.38
N GLY A 901 5.22 -6.96 -8.43
CA GLY A 901 6.04 -5.93 -7.76
C GLY A 901 5.44 -4.55 -7.17
N PHE A 902 4.83 -4.08 -6.01
CA PHE A 902 4.39 -4.14 -4.46
C PHE A 902 3.34 -5.12 -3.60
N LEU A 903 3.10 -6.47 -3.27
CA LEU A 903 3.50 -7.97 -3.29
C LEU A 903 4.91 -8.62 -2.88
N ASN A 904 5.95 -8.90 -3.76
CA ASN A 904 7.50 -9.13 -3.78
C ASN A 904 8.87 -8.26 -3.39
N GLU A 905 8.99 -6.89 -3.41
CA GLU A 905 9.52 -5.85 -2.43
C GLU A 905 8.71 -4.69 -1.53
N VAL A 906 7.35 -4.28 -1.26
CA VAL A 906 6.36 -3.54 -0.15
C VAL A 906 6.06 -3.55 1.49
N PHE A 907 5.74 -4.40 2.57
CA PHE A 907 5.33 -5.82 3.05
C PHE A 907 6.25 -7.08 3.02
N THR A 908 7.23 -7.11 3.87
CA THR A 908 8.57 -7.60 3.66
C THR A 908 8.77 -9.15 3.74
N TRP A 909 8.19 -9.89 4.68
CA TRP A 909 8.35 -11.29 5.14
C TRP A 909 7.83 -12.57 4.30
N TRP A 910 7.50 -13.78 4.88
CA TRP A 910 6.52 -14.84 4.43
C TRP A 910 5.83 -15.72 5.54
N HIS A 911 4.70 -15.34 6.18
CA HIS A 911 3.89 -16.27 7.03
C HIS A 911 3.29 -17.27 6.00
N ARG A 912 3.47 -18.58 6.15
CA ARG A 912 3.28 -19.53 5.03
C ARG A 912 1.98 -20.35 5.09
N LEU A 913 1.05 -20.23 4.13
CA LEU A 913 0.06 -21.32 3.93
C LEU A 913 0.78 -22.50 3.24
N PRO A 914 0.07 -23.58 2.90
CA PRO A 914 0.46 -24.52 1.84
C PRO A 914 0.67 -23.93 0.43
N TRP A 915 1.61 -24.44 -0.36
CA TRP A 915 1.65 -24.24 -1.81
C TRP A 915 0.50 -24.93 -2.58
N ARG A 916 -0.43 -25.65 -1.90
CA ARG A 916 -1.37 -26.69 -2.42
C ARG A 916 -2.87 -26.36 -2.75
N LEU A 917 -3.34 -25.12 -2.54
CA LEU A 917 -4.54 -24.49 -3.23
C LEU A 917 -4.47 -23.05 -4.10
N ASN A 918 -2.26 -21.63 -4.71
CA ASN A 918 -1.58 -20.99 -5.94
C ASN A 918 -0.52 -21.84 -6.76
N TYR A 919 -0.74 -23.12 -7.10
CA TYR A 919 0.08 -23.90 -8.06
C TYR A 919 0.01 -23.26 -9.44
N LEU A 920 1.16 -22.80 -9.90
CA LEU A 920 1.36 -22.24 -11.23
C LEU A 920 1.48 -23.40 -12.21
N LYS A 921 0.67 -23.41 -13.27
CA LYS A 921 0.79 -24.32 -14.42
C LYS A 921 2.06 -23.97 -15.20
N PHE A 922 3.19 -24.42 -14.67
CA PHE A 922 4.54 -24.10 -15.11
C PHE A 922 5.45 -25.31 -14.84
N PHE A 923 6.21 -25.71 -15.86
CA PHE A 923 6.99 -26.93 -15.88
C PHE A 923 8.42 -26.61 -16.31
N GLU A 924 9.34 -26.61 -15.35
CA GLU A 924 10.77 -26.46 -15.62
C GLU A 924 11.36 -27.77 -16.17
N ASN A 925 12.28 -27.65 -17.13
CA ASN A 925 12.98 -28.79 -17.77
C ASN A 925 12.03 -29.85 -18.39
N PRO A 926 11.31 -29.51 -19.49
CA PRO A 926 10.38 -30.42 -20.19
C PRO A 926 10.98 -31.76 -20.66
N GLY A 927 12.32 -31.90 -20.67
CA GLY A 927 12.99 -33.16 -20.97
C GLY A 927 12.76 -34.29 -19.96
N LYS A 928 12.28 -34.01 -18.74
CA LYS A 928 12.05 -35.04 -17.68
C LYS A 928 10.60 -35.51 -17.54
N ASN A 929 9.60 -34.75 -17.99
CA ASN A 929 8.18 -35.13 -17.91
C ASN A 929 7.46 -34.65 -19.18
N LYS A 930 7.49 -35.45 -20.25
CA LYS A 930 7.05 -35.04 -21.60
C LYS A 930 5.57 -34.70 -21.72
N GLU A 931 4.74 -35.10 -20.75
CA GLU A 931 3.27 -34.93 -20.78
C GLU A 931 2.76 -33.88 -19.78
N HIS A 932 3.65 -33.28 -18.97
CA HIS A 932 3.35 -32.19 -18.03
C HIS A 932 2.09 -32.42 -17.17
N TYR A 933 1.95 -33.61 -16.57
CA TYR A 933 0.84 -33.87 -15.63
C TYR A 933 0.87 -32.94 -14.42
N ILE A 934 -0.28 -32.38 -14.08
CA ILE A 934 -0.53 -31.82 -12.75
C ILE A 934 -0.67 -32.97 -11.74
N MET A 935 -0.28 -32.70 -10.49
CA MET A 935 -0.46 -33.66 -9.40
C MET A 935 -1.90 -33.70 -8.89
N ASP A 936 -2.27 -34.80 -8.22
CA ASP A 936 -3.47 -34.88 -7.42
C ASP A 936 -3.33 -34.12 -6.09
N GLY A 937 -4.42 -34.00 -5.35
CA GLY A 937 -4.43 -33.36 -4.04
C GLY A 937 -4.41 -31.83 -4.08
N LEU A 938 -3.99 -31.21 -5.20
CA LEU A 938 -4.32 -29.82 -5.53
C LEU A 938 -5.81 -29.59 -5.27
N TYR A 939 -6.18 -28.40 -4.79
CA TYR A 939 -7.59 -28.05 -4.76
C TYR A 939 -8.00 -26.91 -5.74
N THR A 940 -7.06 -26.31 -6.51
CA THR A 940 -7.32 -25.47 -7.73
C THR A 940 -6.19 -25.66 -8.76
N ILE A 941 -6.03 -24.77 -9.77
CA ILE A 941 -4.94 -24.74 -10.78
C ILE A 941 -4.74 -23.29 -11.27
N HIS A 942 -3.55 -22.67 -11.27
CA HIS A 942 -3.31 -21.35 -11.89
C HIS A 942 -2.71 -21.48 -13.30
N PHE A 943 -3.54 -21.32 -14.32
CA PHE A 943 -3.21 -21.46 -15.73
C PHE A 943 -2.29 -20.34 -16.25
N LEU A 944 -0.97 -20.46 -16.08
CA LEU A 944 -0.01 -19.61 -16.80
C LEU A 944 0.02 -19.91 -18.32
N GLY A 945 0.70 -19.05 -19.09
CA GLY A 945 0.75 -19.12 -20.55
C GLY A 945 -0.57 -18.72 -21.22
N TRP A 946 -0.93 -19.37 -22.33
CA TRP A 946 -2.29 -19.36 -22.85
C TRP A 946 -3.22 -20.20 -21.98
N LYS A 947 -4.50 -19.86 -22.06
CA LYS A 947 -5.50 -20.26 -21.07
C LYS A 947 -6.53 -21.21 -21.71
N PRO A 948 -7.17 -22.13 -20.97
CA PRO A 948 -7.89 -23.25 -21.58
C PRO A 948 -8.97 -22.88 -22.61
N TRP A 949 -9.83 -21.90 -22.32
CA TRP A 949 -10.87 -21.43 -23.25
C TRP A 949 -10.34 -20.68 -24.48
N MET A 950 -9.08 -20.22 -24.44
CA MET A 950 -8.36 -19.61 -25.57
C MET A 950 -7.76 -20.65 -26.54
N CYS A 951 -7.72 -21.91 -26.12
CA CYS A 951 -7.34 -23.06 -26.92
C CYS A 951 -8.58 -23.80 -27.42
N TYR A 952 -8.40 -24.78 -28.32
CA TYR A 952 -9.45 -25.75 -28.63
C TYR A 952 -9.69 -26.70 -27.45
N ARG A 953 -10.90 -27.24 -27.32
CA ARG A 953 -11.26 -28.23 -26.29
C ARG A 953 -10.39 -29.50 -26.30
N ASP A 954 -9.81 -29.85 -27.45
CA ASP A 954 -9.12 -31.13 -27.65
C ASP A 954 -7.74 -31.25 -26.99
N TYR A 955 -6.98 -30.16 -26.82
CA TYR A 955 -5.62 -30.15 -26.20
C TYR A 955 -5.16 -28.71 -25.84
N ASP A 956 -4.12 -28.59 -25.01
CA ASP A 956 -3.54 -27.29 -24.60
C ASP A 956 -2.69 -26.67 -25.73
N CYS A 957 -3.21 -25.60 -26.34
CA CYS A 957 -2.54 -24.88 -27.43
C CYS A 957 -1.24 -24.14 -27.05
N ASN A 958 -0.80 -24.19 -25.80
CA ASN A 958 0.59 -23.85 -25.46
C ASN A 958 1.61 -24.82 -26.10
N TRP A 959 1.23 -26.07 -26.40
CA TRP A 959 2.10 -27.03 -27.08
C TRP A 959 2.55 -26.57 -28.47
N ASP A 960 1.71 -25.86 -29.23
CA ASP A 960 2.02 -25.36 -30.58
C ASP A 960 3.10 -24.25 -30.63
N MET A 961 3.69 -23.87 -29.49
CA MET A 961 4.69 -22.79 -29.38
C MET A 961 5.84 -23.19 -28.45
N VAL A 962 7.05 -23.33 -29.02
CA VAL A 962 8.29 -23.62 -28.28
C VAL A 962 8.52 -22.66 -27.10
N ASP A 963 8.19 -21.37 -27.25
CA ASP A 963 8.30 -20.36 -26.19
C ASP A 963 7.30 -20.55 -25.03
N ARG A 964 6.48 -21.61 -25.05
CA ARG A 964 5.31 -21.80 -24.19
C ARG A 964 5.03 -23.24 -23.76
N GLN A 965 5.76 -24.23 -24.27
CA GLN A 965 5.58 -25.62 -23.84
C GLN A 965 5.77 -25.78 -22.32
N ILE A 966 6.63 -24.94 -21.71
CA ILE A 966 6.78 -24.73 -20.25
C ILE A 966 5.48 -24.37 -19.49
N PHE A 967 4.39 -24.01 -20.17
CA PHE A 967 3.07 -23.75 -19.60
C PHE A 967 2.00 -24.72 -20.12
N ALA A 968 2.33 -25.68 -20.99
CA ALA A 968 1.37 -26.58 -21.60
C ALA A 968 1.05 -27.76 -20.67
N SER A 969 -0.23 -28.11 -20.49
CA SER A 969 -0.64 -29.33 -19.81
C SER A 969 -2.08 -29.72 -20.15
N ASP A 970 -2.26 -30.83 -20.85
CA ASP A 970 -3.59 -31.35 -21.20
C ASP A 970 -4.37 -31.82 -19.98
N SER A 971 -3.68 -32.30 -18.94
CA SER A 971 -4.29 -32.67 -17.68
C SER A 971 -4.96 -31.48 -16.99
N ALA A 972 -4.30 -30.31 -16.98
CA ALA A 972 -4.85 -29.07 -16.47
C ALA A 972 -5.98 -28.54 -17.38
N HIS A 973 -5.74 -28.54 -18.70
CA HIS A 973 -6.70 -28.09 -19.71
C HIS A 973 -8.02 -28.88 -19.63
N LYS A 974 -7.93 -30.20 -19.49
CA LYS A 974 -9.09 -31.10 -19.30
C LYS A 974 -9.87 -30.77 -18.03
N LYS A 975 -9.22 -30.48 -16.91
CA LYS A 975 -9.90 -30.06 -15.65
C LYS A 975 -10.70 -28.78 -15.87
N TRP A 976 -10.19 -27.83 -16.65
CA TRP A 976 -10.96 -26.63 -17.00
C TRP A 976 -12.17 -26.95 -17.89
N TRP A 977 -11.99 -27.78 -18.92
CA TRP A 977 -13.10 -28.14 -19.80
C TRP A 977 -14.21 -28.94 -19.11
N GLN A 978 -13.89 -29.71 -18.07
CA GLN A 978 -14.89 -30.35 -17.21
C GLN A 978 -15.81 -29.32 -16.50
N VAL A 979 -15.26 -28.17 -16.08
CA VAL A 979 -16.06 -27.08 -15.50
C VAL A 979 -16.96 -26.42 -16.55
N TYR A 980 -16.46 -26.23 -17.78
CA TYR A 980 -17.25 -25.72 -18.92
C TYR A 980 -18.39 -26.65 -19.32
N ASP A 981 -18.11 -27.93 -19.46
CA ASP A 981 -19.10 -28.93 -19.90
C ASP A 981 -20.27 -29.04 -18.90
N ALA A 982 -20.01 -28.73 -17.62
CA ALA A 982 -21.00 -28.67 -16.54
C ALA A 982 -21.72 -27.31 -16.39
N MET A 983 -21.40 -26.29 -17.21
CA MET A 983 -22.12 -25.01 -17.21
C MET A 983 -23.50 -25.12 -17.89
N PRO A 984 -24.48 -24.29 -17.51
CA PRO A 984 -25.67 -24.04 -18.33
C PRO A 984 -25.31 -23.59 -19.75
N LYS A 985 -26.00 -24.10 -20.78
CA LYS A 985 -25.76 -23.76 -22.19
C LYS A 985 -25.87 -22.25 -22.47
N GLU A 986 -26.77 -21.58 -21.76
CA GLU A 986 -26.94 -20.12 -21.78
C GLU A 986 -25.72 -19.35 -21.29
N MET A 987 -24.85 -19.98 -20.49
CA MET A 987 -23.55 -19.43 -20.08
C MET A 987 -22.42 -19.81 -21.05
N GLN A 988 -22.47 -21.01 -21.64
CA GLN A 988 -21.46 -21.49 -22.60
C GLN A 988 -21.30 -20.59 -23.84
N GLN A 989 -22.35 -19.85 -24.25
CA GLN A 989 -22.26 -18.86 -25.35
C GLN A 989 -21.35 -17.66 -25.04
N TYR A 990 -21.07 -17.33 -23.77
CA TYR A 990 -20.09 -16.30 -23.38
C TYR A 990 -18.65 -16.84 -23.34
N CYS A 991 -18.47 -18.12 -23.66
CA CYS A 991 -17.21 -18.86 -23.83
C CYS A 991 -16.96 -19.25 -25.31
N ALA A 992 -17.75 -18.71 -26.24
CA ALA A 992 -17.67 -19.01 -27.67
C ALA A 992 -16.29 -18.68 -28.27
N LEU A 993 -15.95 -19.37 -29.36
CA LEU A 993 -14.70 -19.16 -30.09
C LEU A 993 -14.88 -17.99 -31.06
N THR A 994 -14.03 -16.95 -30.99
CA THR A 994 -14.07 -15.85 -31.98
C THR A 994 -13.30 -16.21 -33.24
N LYS A 995 -13.56 -15.50 -34.35
CA LYS A 995 -12.80 -15.63 -35.62
C LYS A 995 -11.30 -15.44 -35.40
N ASP A 996 -10.91 -14.46 -34.57
CA ASP A 996 -9.51 -14.19 -34.21
C ASP A 996 -8.88 -15.27 -33.31
N MET A 997 -9.68 -16.02 -32.55
CA MET A 997 -9.19 -17.16 -31.77
C MET A 997 -8.91 -18.36 -32.69
N ASP A 998 -9.88 -18.76 -33.52
CA ASP A 998 -9.75 -19.88 -34.47
C ASP A 998 -8.60 -19.66 -35.47
N ALA A 999 -8.57 -18.51 -36.15
CA ALA A 999 -7.56 -18.19 -37.16
C ALA A 999 -6.12 -18.20 -36.57
N ARG A 1000 -5.99 -17.79 -35.29
CA ARG A 1000 -4.72 -17.79 -34.56
C ARG A 1000 -4.30 -19.18 -34.11
N LEU A 1001 -5.23 -20.00 -33.60
CA LEU A 1001 -4.95 -21.40 -33.25
C LEU A 1001 -4.52 -22.20 -34.49
N ASN A 1002 -5.22 -22.01 -35.61
CA ASN A 1002 -4.87 -22.62 -36.89
C ASN A 1002 -3.52 -22.11 -37.42
N LYS A 1003 -3.17 -20.83 -37.21
CA LYS A 1003 -1.84 -20.28 -37.51
C LYS A 1003 -0.73 -20.89 -36.65
N TRP A 1004 -0.97 -21.13 -35.35
CA TRP A 1004 0.00 -21.78 -34.47
C TRP A 1004 0.21 -23.25 -34.85
N ARG A 1005 -0.88 -24.02 -35.02
CA ARG A 1005 -0.84 -25.41 -35.50
C ARG A 1005 -0.12 -25.56 -36.84
N LYS A 1006 -0.39 -24.65 -37.79
CA LYS A 1006 0.33 -24.60 -39.07
C LYS A 1006 1.83 -24.37 -38.86
N ARG A 1007 2.22 -23.40 -38.03
CA ARG A 1007 3.64 -23.15 -37.71
C ARG A 1007 4.29 -24.35 -37.00
N ALA A 1008 3.60 -24.98 -36.06
CA ALA A 1008 4.06 -26.16 -35.35
C ALA A 1008 4.30 -27.35 -36.29
N LYS A 1009 3.45 -27.53 -37.30
CA LYS A 1009 3.65 -28.46 -38.41
C LYS A 1009 4.84 -28.07 -39.30
N GLU A 1010 4.98 -26.79 -39.66
CA GLU A 1010 6.05 -26.28 -40.53
C GLU A 1010 7.45 -26.46 -39.91
N VAL A 1011 7.59 -26.29 -38.59
CA VAL A 1011 8.84 -26.57 -37.86
C VAL A 1011 8.91 -28.01 -37.29
N ASN A 1012 7.93 -28.86 -37.63
CA ASN A 1012 7.80 -30.25 -37.19
C ASN A 1012 8.01 -30.46 -35.68
N LEU A 1013 7.24 -29.77 -34.83
CA LEU A 1013 7.40 -29.86 -33.37
C LEU A 1013 7.24 -31.32 -32.87
N PRO A 1014 8.16 -31.80 -32.00
CA PRO A 1014 8.31 -33.22 -31.70
C PRO A 1014 7.26 -33.80 -30.75
N ASP A 1015 6.56 -32.95 -29.99
CA ASP A 1015 5.41 -33.32 -29.15
C ASP A 1015 4.20 -33.78 -30.00
N GLY A 1016 4.07 -33.26 -31.22
CA GLY A 1016 3.05 -33.68 -32.17
C GLY A 1016 1.61 -33.23 -31.90
N HIS A 1017 1.32 -32.36 -30.93
CA HIS A 1017 -0.05 -31.94 -30.60
C HIS A 1017 -0.77 -31.26 -31.78
N TRP A 1018 -0.01 -30.60 -32.66
CA TRP A 1018 -0.49 -30.05 -33.93
C TRP A 1018 -1.14 -31.10 -34.86
N LYS A 1019 -0.90 -32.40 -34.64
CA LYS A 1019 -1.52 -33.53 -35.38
C LYS A 1019 -2.90 -33.92 -34.85
N ILE A 1020 -3.25 -33.55 -33.61
CA ILE A 1020 -4.52 -33.90 -32.97
C ILE A 1020 -5.69 -33.34 -33.81
N LYS A 1021 -6.68 -34.17 -34.15
CA LYS A 1021 -7.87 -33.72 -34.89
C LYS A 1021 -8.79 -32.95 -33.95
N VAL A 1022 -8.93 -31.65 -34.22
CA VAL A 1022 -9.85 -30.76 -33.50
C VAL A 1022 -11.30 -31.21 -33.71
N LYS A 1023 -12.09 -31.19 -32.63
CA LYS A 1023 -13.53 -31.50 -32.59
C LYS A 1023 -14.31 -30.49 -31.73
N ASP A 1024 -13.68 -29.38 -31.35
CA ASP A 1024 -14.28 -28.32 -30.54
C ASP A 1024 -15.63 -27.83 -31.12
N PRO A 1025 -16.76 -28.02 -30.39
CA PRO A 1025 -18.09 -27.73 -30.93
C PRO A 1025 -18.32 -26.24 -31.23
N ARG A 1026 -17.48 -25.35 -30.68
CA ARG A 1026 -17.54 -23.90 -30.95
C ARG A 1026 -17.11 -23.56 -32.37
N GLN A 1027 -16.38 -24.43 -33.08
CA GLN A 1027 -16.05 -24.21 -34.50
C GLN A 1027 -17.28 -24.19 -35.42
N ASN A 1028 -18.40 -24.78 -34.99
CA ASN A 1028 -19.66 -24.73 -35.73
C ASN A 1028 -20.43 -23.40 -35.53
N HIS A 1029 -20.05 -22.62 -34.50
CA HIS A 1029 -20.75 -21.39 -34.08
C HIS A 1029 -19.73 -20.29 -33.70
N ILE A 1030 -18.78 -20.03 -34.62
CA ILE A 1030 -17.74 -19.03 -34.42
C ILE A 1030 -18.37 -17.63 -34.43
N VAL A 1031 -18.17 -16.89 -33.35
CA VAL A 1031 -18.64 -15.50 -33.20
C VAL A 1031 -17.64 -14.51 -33.79
N GLU A 1032 -18.08 -13.29 -34.12
CA GLU A 1032 -17.17 -12.22 -34.59
C GLU A 1032 -16.20 -11.76 -33.48
#